data_AF-A0AAD2PV99-F1
#
_entry.id   AF-A0AAD2PV99-F1
#
_cell.length_a   1.000
_cell.length_b   1.000
_cell.length_c   1.000
_cell.angle_alpha   90.00
_cell.angle_beta   90.00
_cell.angle_gamma   90.00
#
_symmetry.space_group_name_H-M   'P 1'
#
loop_
_entity.id
_entity.type
_entity.pdbx_description
1 polymer ?
#
loop_
_entity_poly.entity_id
_entity_poly.type
_entity_poly.pdbx_seq_one_letter_code
_entity_poly.pdbx_strand_id
1 'polypeptide(L)'
;MSIPAKKGNAVVWNPHNPASLLVPTVRGESDGAFATNTFLSHDGVGCNDHERTAVMDLLDAQDAYLQSPTGPQALLSLSKSYRRALSNCLQGWEDELLSSEQQDDAADAQDGSISSNLENLELLKVAYAVTHLSETFLLLPANDQVMDFYESTTNLPGAVTAETVRYLRLHHMTEASDFLDEETLDNLFQSIQPDQWEGTGAVYWQLLEKYVVRGNLEDAWGLLTRHSLCRRCTEAIAAAASNSSSNVLAGLDEYTAASLQEDREGLEALRAILLSAPLPGGRTDQFDAVLADDDDYRKHGGDDGQEFDEDDPNNCYIEGIPLSAYRLWETSSKRRGKGDMPSAYNDQYSKQVYRSWQQSIRSLPALDKLCRRMPSLRKILDILNGDFSKVQFDSWAEQFCAELLYKAPDLRLVDMNIRAMRVIEQHNKNDSQMMSDESGGGMSEFEEVVLSVMKGNAGRVIEVMHQLGGGSGAALPAVMTSLLCNLLHDAEILPEVSTSYSLKTELLLNAAFAIHSSLATEGHSDVATRLTARFLVPHIKVRGDIRIAATLVETLEHHYPKSDAEANALLALCRSLVERKNVRVLDGCVSICLARYRYYLKDQRPGGAFHWLLVGMEFESLILSTRNDSSKMMIDSSENAIDTNWQRAQETGVCHRLLVNYCLETTRGLLKEMLGEGEEGFAILHGRAKEMIATAVEETDFSTFIRSARALENMLLIANAIAEDKGDRIVADNIVALLEERADEEENGVVSSLARFSMHWDILKLAKGVLRRDADLQSGVGNQKGFKSSFDVNGMKVLLERFTVISAAKDMEKAPLVPEETKGMRLALGEGLMRALVVENATKRIHMEASKTSISGIYSSDLGKHSREKQELVVARMLD
;
A
#
# COMPACT_ATOMS: atom_id res chain seq x y z
N MET A 1 -31.00 38.78 30.41
CA MET A 1 -30.11 37.66 30.07
C MET A 1 -30.91 36.36 30.20
N SER A 2 -31.54 35.94 29.11
CA SER A 2 -32.23 34.66 29.01
C SER A 2 -31.26 33.61 28.49
N ILE A 3 -31.03 32.57 29.28
CA ILE A 3 -30.32 31.36 28.85
C ILE A 3 -31.17 30.72 27.73
N PRO A 4 -30.65 30.50 26.50
CA PRO A 4 -31.41 29.79 25.49
C PRO A 4 -31.49 28.31 25.89
N ALA A 5 -32.71 27.79 25.92
CA ALA A 5 -33.02 26.41 26.24
C ALA A 5 -32.36 25.46 25.22
N LYS A 6 -31.47 24.58 25.71
CA LYS A 6 -30.92 23.45 24.96
C LYS A 6 -32.06 22.50 24.58
N LYS A 7 -32.50 22.52 23.31
CA LYS A 7 -33.09 21.32 22.70
C LYS A 7 -31.97 20.32 22.52
N GLY A 8 -32.15 19.11 23.06
CA GLY A 8 -31.19 18.02 22.89
C GLY A 8 -31.11 17.63 21.42
N ASN A 9 -30.13 18.15 20.71
CA ASN A 9 -29.79 17.69 19.38
C ASN A 9 -28.96 16.41 19.57
N ALA A 10 -29.47 15.27 19.08
CA ALA A 10 -28.68 14.05 19.01
C ALA A 10 -27.49 14.31 18.08
N VAL A 11 -26.28 13.95 18.51
CA VAL A 11 -25.08 14.04 17.67
C VAL A 11 -24.80 12.64 17.13
N VAL A 12 -24.49 12.53 15.84
CA VAL A 12 -24.27 11.26 15.16
C VAL A 12 -22.91 11.31 14.45
N TRP A 13 -22.07 10.31 14.65
CA TRP A 13 -20.83 10.16 13.89
C TRP A 13 -21.15 9.91 12.41
N ASN A 14 -20.41 10.54 11.50
CA ASN A 14 -20.59 10.36 10.07
C ASN A 14 -20.16 8.92 9.68
N PRO A 15 -21.05 8.10 9.11
CA PRO A 15 -20.70 6.74 8.69
C PRO A 15 -19.67 6.70 7.54
N HIS A 16 -19.45 7.82 6.83
CA HIS A 16 -18.43 7.93 5.78
C HIS A 16 -17.12 8.55 6.26
N ASN A 17 -17.10 9.12 7.47
CA ASN A 17 -15.88 9.65 8.08
C ASN A 17 -15.97 9.51 9.61
N PRO A 18 -15.29 8.53 10.21
CA PRO A 18 -15.38 8.28 11.65
C PRO A 18 -14.85 9.44 12.51
N ALA A 19 -14.15 10.42 11.92
CA ALA A 19 -13.69 11.62 12.61
C ALA A 19 -14.62 12.84 12.45
N SER A 20 -15.79 12.69 11.82
CA SER A 20 -16.76 13.78 11.64
C SER A 20 -18.00 13.58 12.49
N LEU A 21 -18.34 14.57 13.32
CA LEU A 21 -19.59 14.62 14.09
C LEU A 21 -20.65 15.43 13.33
N LEU A 22 -21.82 14.84 13.13
CA LEU A 22 -22.97 15.45 12.48
C LEU A 22 -24.05 15.81 13.50
N VAL A 23 -24.66 16.98 13.33
CA VAL A 23 -25.97 17.28 13.95
C VAL A 23 -27.05 17.08 12.90
N PRO A 24 -27.94 16.08 13.05
CA PRO A 24 -29.12 15.98 12.23
C PRO A 24 -30.01 17.20 12.52
N THR A 25 -30.25 18.03 11.50
CA THR A 25 -31.24 19.10 11.61
C THR A 25 -32.63 18.50 11.54
N VAL A 26 -33.37 18.52 12.67
CA VAL A 26 -34.79 18.14 12.70
C VAL A 26 -35.60 19.26 12.01
N ARG A 27 -36.16 18.98 10.82
CA ARG A 27 -37.01 19.93 10.09
C ARG A 27 -38.45 19.90 10.60
N GLY A 28 -39.06 21.08 10.73
CA GLY A 28 -40.51 21.24 10.83
C GLY A 28 -41.18 21.01 9.47
N GLU A 29 -42.46 20.64 9.50
CA GLU A 29 -43.31 19.99 8.48
C GLU A 29 -43.53 20.69 7.11
N SER A 30 -42.64 21.53 6.59
CA SER A 30 -42.88 22.15 5.26
C SER A 30 -41.63 22.30 4.40
N ASP A 31 -41.75 21.78 3.18
CA ASP A 31 -40.87 21.82 2.00
C ASP A 31 -39.83 20.71 1.79
N GLY A 32 -40.04 19.98 0.69
CA GLY A 32 -39.30 18.80 0.24
C GLY A 32 -38.07 19.12 -0.63
N ALA A 33 -37.04 19.69 -0.02
CA ALA A 33 -35.68 19.74 -0.58
C ALA A 33 -34.66 19.28 0.47
N PHE A 34 -33.76 18.36 0.10
CA PHE A 34 -32.78 17.69 0.95
C PHE A 34 -32.09 18.63 1.96
N ALA A 35 -32.15 18.28 3.25
CA ALA A 35 -31.54 19.05 4.33
C ALA A 35 -30.04 18.73 4.44
N THR A 36 -29.19 19.77 4.36
CA THR A 36 -27.75 19.70 4.58
C THR A 36 -27.45 19.53 6.08
N ASN A 37 -26.77 18.44 6.45
CA ASN A 37 -26.28 18.22 7.83
C ASN A 37 -25.25 19.30 8.20
N THR A 38 -25.33 19.85 9.41
CA THR A 38 -24.29 20.75 9.94
C THR A 38 -23.17 19.91 10.58
N PHE A 39 -21.94 20.07 10.11
CA PHE A 39 -20.74 19.45 10.70
C PHE A 39 -20.37 20.17 12.01
N LEU A 40 -20.07 19.42 13.08
CA LEU A 40 -19.68 19.97 14.39
C LEU A 40 -18.16 19.97 14.65
N SER A 41 -17.42 18.96 14.17
CA SER A 41 -15.95 18.96 14.18
C SER A 41 -15.41 18.10 13.03
N HIS A 42 -14.27 18.52 12.50
CA HIS A 42 -13.34 17.71 11.73
C HIS A 42 -12.16 17.44 12.66
N ASP A 43 -12.13 16.28 13.33
CA ASP A 43 -10.91 15.86 14.04
C ASP A 43 -9.91 15.19 13.07
N GLY A 44 -10.26 15.07 11.78
CA GLY A 44 -9.34 14.67 10.72
C GLY A 44 -8.59 15.89 10.18
N VAL A 45 -7.28 15.94 10.44
CA VAL A 45 -6.36 16.79 9.68
C VAL A 45 -6.39 16.29 8.23
N GLY A 46 -6.53 17.18 7.25
CA GLY A 46 -6.40 16.80 5.84
C GLY A 46 -5.04 16.13 5.58
N CYS A 47 -4.96 15.26 4.58
CA CYS A 47 -3.73 14.60 4.18
C CYS A 47 -3.39 15.01 2.76
N ASN A 48 -2.60 16.08 2.61
CA ASN A 48 -2.34 16.66 1.29
C ASN A 48 -1.64 15.68 0.33
N ASP A 49 -1.54 16.05 -0.95
CA ASP A 49 -0.99 15.17 -1.99
C ASP A 49 0.45 14.71 -1.68
N HIS A 50 1.26 15.56 -1.04
CA HIS A 50 2.63 15.26 -0.63
C HIS A 50 2.66 14.21 0.50
N GLU A 51 1.88 14.40 1.56
CA GLU A 51 1.74 13.47 2.67
C GLU A 51 1.17 12.13 2.23
N ARG A 52 0.18 12.15 1.32
CA ARG A 52 -0.40 10.93 0.74
C ARG A 52 0.65 10.14 -0.02
N THR A 53 1.47 10.82 -0.83
CA THR A 53 2.56 10.20 -1.59
C THR A 53 3.61 9.62 -0.64
N ALA A 54 3.98 10.36 0.40
CA ALA A 54 4.90 9.88 1.43
C ALA A 54 4.36 8.63 2.15
N VAL A 55 3.08 8.59 2.53
CA VAL A 55 2.46 7.39 3.12
C VAL A 55 2.52 6.20 2.15
N MET A 56 2.29 6.41 0.85
CA MET A 56 2.42 5.34 -0.15
C MET A 56 3.86 4.82 -0.24
N ASP A 57 4.84 5.72 -0.32
CA ASP A 57 6.27 5.36 -0.38
C ASP A 57 6.73 4.62 0.89
N LEU A 58 6.23 5.01 2.06
CA LEU A 58 6.48 4.32 3.33
C LEU A 58 5.95 2.87 3.29
N LEU A 59 4.73 2.66 2.79
CA LEU A 59 4.15 1.31 2.68
C LEU A 59 4.82 0.48 1.58
N ASP A 60 5.25 1.09 0.47
CA ASP A 60 6.03 0.44 -0.58
C ASP A 60 7.38 -0.06 -0.03
N ALA A 61 8.06 0.77 0.75
CA ALA A 61 9.30 0.40 1.43
C ALA A 61 9.08 -0.75 2.43
N GLN A 62 7.99 -0.71 3.19
CA GLN A 62 7.62 -1.77 4.13
C GLN A 62 7.36 -3.10 3.41
N ASP A 63 6.59 -3.08 2.31
CA ASP A 63 6.30 -4.28 1.53
C ASP A 63 7.56 -4.86 0.90
N ALA A 64 8.46 -4.01 0.38
CA ALA A 64 9.75 -4.45 -0.15
C ALA A 64 10.61 -5.11 0.95
N TYR A 65 10.61 -4.55 2.16
CA TYR A 65 11.30 -5.15 3.31
C TYR A 65 10.72 -6.51 3.68
N LEU A 66 9.38 -6.64 3.75
CA LEU A 66 8.70 -7.89 4.08
C LEU A 66 8.94 -9.01 3.05
N GLN A 67 9.30 -8.66 1.81
CA GLN A 67 9.68 -9.59 0.75
C GLN A 67 11.19 -9.92 0.72
N SER A 68 12.02 -9.11 1.37
CA SER A 68 13.48 -9.23 1.38
C SER A 68 13.99 -10.16 2.50
N PRO A 69 15.21 -10.72 2.41
CA PRO A 69 15.78 -11.51 3.49
C PRO A 69 16.00 -10.65 4.74
N THR A 70 15.49 -11.12 5.89
CA THR A 70 15.58 -10.43 7.18
C THR A 70 17.02 -10.32 7.67
N GLY A 71 17.46 -9.12 8.02
CA GLY A 71 18.76 -8.87 8.63
C GLY A 71 19.01 -7.38 8.93
N PRO A 72 20.07 -7.05 9.69
CA PRO A 72 20.37 -5.66 10.09
C PRO A 72 20.53 -4.68 8.91
N GLN A 73 21.06 -5.17 7.78
CA GLN A 73 21.20 -4.37 6.56
C GLN A 73 19.84 -4.03 5.91
N ALA A 74 18.87 -4.95 6.00
CA ALA A 74 17.53 -4.71 5.48
C ALA A 74 16.78 -3.69 6.34
N LEU A 75 16.96 -3.72 7.67
CA LEU A 75 16.40 -2.71 8.59
C LEU A 75 16.99 -1.32 8.35
N LEU A 76 18.31 -1.22 8.15
CA LEU A 76 18.95 0.05 7.81
C LEU A 76 18.49 0.57 6.43
N SER A 77 18.32 -0.32 5.45
CA SER A 77 17.76 0.06 4.16
C SER A 77 16.32 0.57 4.30
N LEU A 78 15.53 -0.05 5.18
CA LEU A 78 14.15 0.35 5.43
C LEU A 78 14.08 1.72 6.11
N SER A 79 14.92 1.97 7.12
CA SER A 79 14.97 3.28 7.81
C SER A 79 15.34 4.40 6.84
N LYS A 80 16.29 4.15 5.94
CA LYS A 80 16.69 5.09 4.88
C LYS A 80 15.54 5.38 3.92
N SER A 81 14.81 4.36 3.49
CA SER A 81 13.61 4.55 2.67
C SER A 81 12.54 5.38 3.38
N TYR A 82 12.35 5.19 4.69
CA TYR A 82 11.43 6.02 5.47
C TYR A 82 11.87 7.48 5.55
N ARG A 83 13.15 7.73 5.79
CA ARG A 83 13.70 9.10 5.75
C ARG A 83 13.56 9.74 4.37
N ARG A 84 13.78 8.98 3.29
CA ARG A 84 13.59 9.47 1.91
C ARG A 84 12.15 9.92 1.68
N ALA A 85 11.16 9.11 2.07
CA ALA A 85 9.75 9.48 1.93
C ALA A 85 9.42 10.78 2.68
N LEU A 86 9.94 10.96 3.90
CA LEU A 86 9.78 12.21 4.67
C LEU A 86 10.49 13.40 4.03
N SER A 87 11.72 13.20 3.51
CA SER A 87 12.49 14.24 2.83
C SER A 87 11.79 14.73 1.55
N ASN A 88 11.25 13.81 0.75
CA ASN A 88 10.48 14.15 -0.45
C ASN A 88 9.20 14.90 -0.08
N CYS A 89 8.56 14.52 1.03
CA CYS A 89 7.41 15.25 1.56
C CYS A 89 7.80 16.67 1.97
N LEU A 90 8.86 16.83 2.76
CA LEU A 90 9.38 18.14 3.19
C LEU A 90 9.68 19.05 2.01
N GLN A 91 10.41 18.55 1.02
CA GLN A 91 10.74 19.31 -0.19
C GLN A 91 9.47 19.74 -0.93
N GLY A 92 8.47 18.86 -1.06
CA GLY A 92 7.18 19.21 -1.66
C GLY A 92 6.48 20.35 -0.93
N TRP A 93 6.49 20.35 0.40
CA TRP A 93 5.93 21.43 1.22
C TRP A 93 6.72 22.74 1.08
N GLU A 94 8.05 22.68 1.05
CA GLU A 94 8.92 23.86 0.88
C GLU A 94 8.73 24.48 -0.51
N ASP A 95 8.69 23.66 -1.57
CA ASP A 95 8.42 24.11 -2.94
C ASP A 95 7.03 24.75 -3.08
N GLU A 96 6.01 24.17 -2.42
CA GLU A 96 4.64 24.71 -2.41
C GLU A 96 4.59 26.08 -1.72
N LEU A 97 5.26 26.24 -0.58
CA LEU A 97 5.35 27.51 0.14
C LEU A 97 6.10 28.58 -0.66
N LEU A 98 7.25 28.24 -1.25
CA LEU A 98 8.01 29.15 -2.12
C LEU A 98 7.18 29.60 -3.34
N SER A 99 6.39 28.68 -3.92
CA SER A 99 5.51 29.01 -5.04
C SER A 99 4.33 29.90 -4.64
N SER A 100 3.86 29.76 -3.40
CA SER A 100 2.76 30.56 -2.84
C SER A 100 3.23 31.98 -2.49
N GLU A 101 4.43 32.12 -1.91
CA GLU A 101 5.06 33.42 -1.64
C GLU A 101 5.29 34.24 -2.92
N GLN A 102 5.59 33.58 -4.05
CA GLN A 102 5.72 34.23 -5.36
C GLN A 102 4.37 34.65 -5.98
N GLN A 103 3.25 34.09 -5.52
CA GLN A 103 1.90 34.43 -6.00
C GLN A 103 1.18 35.48 -5.12
N ASP A 104 1.53 35.59 -3.84
CA ASP A 104 0.84 36.44 -2.86
C ASP A 104 1.19 37.94 -2.95
N ASP A 105 2.12 38.35 -3.81
CA ASP A 105 2.29 39.76 -4.23
C ASP A 105 1.03 40.36 -4.91
N ALA A 106 -0.06 39.57 -5.09
CA ALA A 106 -1.30 39.98 -5.76
C ALA A 106 -2.61 39.86 -4.96
N ALA A 107 -2.66 39.34 -3.72
CA ALA A 107 -3.96 39.21 -3.00
C ALA A 107 -3.90 39.21 -1.45
N ASP A 108 -4.27 40.33 -0.83
CA ASP A 108 -4.55 40.46 0.61
C ASP A 108 -5.81 39.65 1.04
N ALA A 109 -5.70 38.35 1.35
CA ALA A 109 -6.77 37.60 2.05
C ALA A 109 -6.44 36.26 2.76
N GLN A 110 -5.19 35.76 2.81
CA GLN A 110 -4.90 34.37 3.28
C GLN A 110 -4.00 34.21 4.54
N ASP A 111 -3.90 35.24 5.37
CA ASP A 111 -3.00 35.30 6.54
C ASP A 111 -3.18 34.15 7.57
N GLY A 112 -4.36 33.53 7.64
CA GLY A 112 -4.65 32.44 8.58
C GLY A 112 -4.24 31.03 8.12
N SER A 113 -4.07 30.78 6.82
CA SER A 113 -3.74 29.45 6.28
C SER A 113 -2.24 29.20 6.22
N ILE A 114 -1.45 30.26 6.01
CA ILE A 114 0.01 30.19 5.88
C ILE A 114 0.64 29.86 7.23
N SER A 115 0.16 30.48 8.32
CA SER A 115 0.65 30.22 9.68
C SER A 115 0.48 28.76 10.13
N SER A 116 -0.65 28.12 9.81
CA SER A 116 -0.87 26.70 10.14
C SER A 116 -0.01 25.75 9.31
N ASN A 117 0.26 26.11 8.05
CA ASN A 117 1.11 25.31 7.17
C ASN A 117 2.58 25.37 7.62
N LEU A 118 3.04 26.53 8.10
CA LEU A 118 4.38 26.69 8.66
C LEU A 118 4.58 25.84 9.93
N GLU A 119 3.60 25.82 10.84
CA GLU A 119 3.64 24.97 12.04
C GLU A 119 3.73 23.47 11.69
N ASN A 120 2.96 23.02 10.69
CA ASN A 120 3.01 21.63 10.21
C ASN A 120 4.35 21.27 9.56
N LEU A 121 4.94 22.20 8.79
CA LEU A 121 6.27 22.03 8.21
C LEU A 121 7.34 21.88 9.29
N GLU A 122 7.31 22.74 10.32
CA GLU A 122 8.26 22.66 11.43
C GLU A 122 8.12 21.35 12.22
N LEU A 123 6.89 20.88 12.46
CA LEU A 123 6.66 19.56 13.06
C LEU A 123 7.24 18.42 12.20
N LEU A 124 7.09 18.50 10.88
CA LEU A 124 7.64 17.51 9.95
C LEU A 124 9.17 17.53 9.93
N LYS A 125 9.81 18.72 10.00
CA LYS A 125 11.27 18.86 10.14
C LYS A 125 11.78 18.21 11.42
N VAL A 126 11.10 18.44 12.54
CA VAL A 126 11.45 17.79 13.83
C VAL A 126 11.27 16.27 13.75
N ALA A 127 10.19 15.77 13.14
CA ALA A 127 9.97 14.34 12.96
C ALA A 127 11.06 13.69 12.07
N TYR A 128 11.47 14.39 11.00
CA TYR A 128 12.57 13.98 10.14
C TYR A 128 13.91 13.96 10.91
N ALA A 129 14.19 14.97 11.73
CA ALA A 129 15.36 15.02 12.61
C ALA A 129 15.40 13.83 13.59
N VAL A 130 14.29 13.58 14.30
CA VAL A 130 14.19 12.46 15.26
C VAL A 130 14.39 11.12 14.56
N THR A 131 13.87 10.94 13.34
CA THR A 131 14.06 9.72 12.55
C THR A 131 15.52 9.55 12.13
N HIS A 132 16.20 10.62 11.69
CA HIS A 132 17.62 10.61 11.34
C HIS A 132 18.52 10.28 12.54
N LEU A 133 18.24 10.88 13.69
CA LEU A 133 18.97 10.61 14.92
C LEU A 133 18.76 9.17 15.42
N SER A 134 17.53 8.65 15.29
CA SER A 134 17.19 7.27 15.64
C SER A 134 17.95 6.26 14.77
N GLU A 135 18.07 6.52 13.46
CA GLU A 135 18.90 5.70 12.57
C GLU A 135 20.36 5.67 13.03
N THR A 136 20.91 6.83 13.39
CA THR A 136 22.32 6.99 13.77
C THR A 136 22.67 6.30 15.09
N PHE A 137 21.80 6.39 16.10
CA PHE A 137 22.12 5.92 17.46
C PHE A 137 21.45 4.61 17.87
N LEU A 138 20.34 4.23 17.22
CA LEU A 138 19.59 3.03 17.57
C LEU A 138 19.79 1.90 16.56
N LEU A 139 19.84 2.19 15.25
CA LEU A 139 19.81 1.16 14.18
C LEU A 139 21.18 0.78 13.60
N LEU A 140 22.25 0.98 14.38
CA LEU A 140 23.61 0.66 13.92
C LEU A 140 23.76 -0.84 13.60
N PRO A 141 24.53 -1.22 12.56
CA PRO A 141 24.67 -2.61 12.14
C PRO A 141 25.25 -3.47 13.27
N ALA A 142 24.39 -4.29 13.87
CA ALA A 142 24.76 -5.23 14.92
C ALA A 142 25.58 -6.39 14.32
N ASN A 143 26.76 -6.63 14.89
CA ASN A 143 27.37 -7.97 14.85
C ASN A 143 26.71 -8.79 15.97
N ASP A 144 25.79 -9.69 15.63
CA ASP A 144 25.23 -10.89 16.32
C ASP A 144 25.19 -11.04 17.87
N GLN A 145 25.56 -10.06 18.69
CA GLN A 145 25.55 -10.14 20.16
C GLN A 145 24.97 -8.85 20.76
N VAL A 146 23.64 -8.79 20.82
CA VAL A 146 22.85 -7.62 21.24
C VAL A 146 23.01 -7.27 22.74
N MET A 147 23.45 -8.21 23.59
CA MET A 147 23.48 -8.00 25.05
C MET A 147 24.80 -7.46 25.61
N ASP A 148 25.91 -7.53 24.87
CA ASP A 148 27.22 -6.96 25.26
C ASP A 148 27.50 -5.61 24.52
N PHE A 149 26.49 -5.05 23.85
CA PHE A 149 26.65 -3.96 22.87
C PHE A 149 27.15 -2.63 23.46
N TYR A 150 26.79 -2.28 24.70
CA TYR A 150 27.31 -1.06 25.34
C TYR A 150 28.75 -1.19 25.84
N GLU A 151 29.27 -2.41 26.02
CA GLU A 151 30.65 -2.66 26.44
C GLU A 151 31.59 -3.00 25.27
N SER A 152 31.05 -3.46 24.12
CA SER A 152 31.80 -3.86 22.92
C SER A 152 31.66 -2.88 21.73
N THR A 153 31.65 -1.57 22.00
CA THR A 153 31.58 -0.49 20.97
C THR A 153 32.89 -0.28 20.18
N THR A 154 33.73 -1.31 20.07
CA THR A 154 35.07 -1.23 19.46
C THR A 154 35.08 -1.16 17.94
N ASN A 155 33.94 -1.32 17.25
CA ASN A 155 33.98 -1.65 15.82
C ASN A 155 33.67 -0.52 14.81
N LEU A 156 33.01 0.60 15.15
CA LEU A 156 32.68 1.66 14.14
C LEU A 156 32.54 3.12 14.67
N PRO A 157 33.40 3.64 15.58
CA PRO A 157 33.23 5.01 16.13
C PRO A 157 33.27 6.12 15.07
N GLY A 158 34.03 5.92 13.99
CA GLY A 158 34.17 6.89 12.91
C GLY A 158 32.91 7.12 12.07
N ALA A 159 32.15 6.06 11.83
CA ALA A 159 30.94 6.12 11.01
C ALA A 159 29.81 6.85 11.72
N VAL A 160 29.64 6.56 13.02
CA VAL A 160 28.68 7.27 13.87
C VAL A 160 29.04 8.74 13.97
N THR A 161 30.33 9.06 14.10
CA THR A 161 30.81 10.45 14.11
C THR A 161 30.48 11.15 12.80
N ALA A 162 30.71 10.49 11.66
CA ALA A 162 30.33 11.02 10.35
C ALA A 162 28.83 11.31 10.27
N GLU A 163 27.96 10.34 10.57
CA GLU A 163 26.50 10.55 10.52
C GLU A 163 26.01 11.60 11.54
N THR A 164 26.65 11.70 12.71
CA THR A 164 26.33 12.73 13.70
C THR A 164 26.69 14.13 13.19
N VAL A 165 27.83 14.28 12.53
CA VAL A 165 28.21 15.56 11.89
C VAL A 165 27.17 15.96 10.85
N ARG A 166 26.75 15.04 9.98
CA ARG A 166 25.71 15.32 8.97
C ARG A 166 24.37 15.67 9.61
N TYR A 167 23.98 14.95 10.65
CA TYR A 167 22.77 15.26 11.42
C TYR A 167 22.82 16.69 11.98
N LEU A 168 23.94 17.10 12.59
CA LEU A 168 24.07 18.44 13.15
C LEU A 168 24.02 19.53 12.07
N ARG A 169 24.72 19.33 10.95
CA ARG A 169 24.69 20.28 9.83
C ARG A 169 23.30 20.42 9.23
N LEU A 170 22.62 19.30 8.99
CA LEU A 170 21.31 19.30 8.34
C LEU A 170 20.18 19.86 9.22
N HIS A 171 20.22 19.61 10.53
CA HIS A 171 19.08 19.88 11.42
C HIS A 171 19.29 20.99 12.43
N HIS A 172 20.54 21.36 12.72
CA HIS A 172 20.88 22.35 13.76
C HIS A 172 21.69 23.53 13.22
N MET A 173 22.04 23.52 11.94
CA MET A 173 22.79 24.59 11.29
C MET A 173 22.07 25.00 10.02
N THR A 174 22.08 26.29 9.74
CA THR A 174 21.70 26.85 8.44
C THR A 174 22.92 26.82 7.51
N GLU A 175 22.83 27.36 6.31
CA GLU A 175 24.04 27.55 5.49
C GLU A 175 24.99 28.54 6.18
N ALA A 176 26.29 28.36 5.98
CA ALA A 176 27.29 29.29 6.55
C ALA A 176 27.16 30.70 5.97
N SER A 177 26.65 30.81 4.74
CA SER A 177 26.33 32.05 4.04
C SER A 177 25.21 32.84 4.70
N ASP A 178 24.23 32.16 5.32
CA ASP A 178 23.01 32.78 5.86
C ASP A 178 23.26 33.74 7.04
N PHE A 179 24.49 33.76 7.58
CA PHE A 179 24.91 34.79 8.52
C PHE A 179 24.94 36.19 7.87
N LEU A 180 25.05 36.26 6.55
CA LEU A 180 25.02 37.48 5.76
C LEU A 180 23.77 37.53 4.89
N ASP A 181 23.21 38.72 4.73
CA ASP A 181 22.20 38.98 3.71
C ASP A 181 22.77 38.77 2.30
N GLU A 182 21.92 38.29 1.39
CA GLU A 182 22.30 37.94 0.02
C GLU A 182 22.99 39.11 -0.72
N GLU A 183 22.51 40.34 -0.50
CA GLU A 183 23.10 41.56 -1.07
C GLU A 183 24.53 41.79 -0.57
N THR A 184 24.76 41.64 0.73
CA THR A 184 26.09 41.75 1.35
C THR A 184 27.03 40.65 0.86
N LEU A 185 26.55 39.42 0.73
CA LEU A 185 27.34 38.31 0.20
C LEU A 185 27.75 38.55 -1.26
N ASP A 186 26.83 39.00 -2.11
CA ASP A 186 27.10 39.35 -3.51
C ASP A 186 28.09 40.50 -3.64
N ASN A 187 27.92 41.55 -2.83
CA ASN A 187 28.84 42.69 -2.80
C ASN A 187 30.25 42.28 -2.34
N LEU A 188 30.36 41.41 -1.34
CA LEU A 188 31.63 40.83 -0.92
C LEU A 188 32.30 40.06 -2.07
N PHE A 189 31.52 39.24 -2.77
CA PHE A 189 31.98 38.40 -3.86
C PHE A 189 32.40 39.16 -5.11
N GLN A 190 31.79 40.32 -5.37
CA GLN A 190 32.14 41.21 -6.48
C GLN A 190 33.33 42.12 -6.15
N SER A 191 33.72 42.23 -4.87
CA SER A 191 34.85 43.05 -4.43
C SER A 191 36.19 42.60 -5.03
N ILE A 192 37.05 43.58 -5.35
CA ILE A 192 38.42 43.32 -5.83
C ILE A 192 39.31 42.82 -4.69
N GLN A 193 39.05 43.28 -3.46
CA GLN A 193 39.80 42.93 -2.25
C GLN A 193 38.81 42.56 -1.13
N PRO A 194 38.18 41.37 -1.20
CA PRO A 194 37.19 40.96 -0.21
C PRO A 194 37.80 40.83 1.20
N ASP A 195 39.08 40.48 1.29
CA ASP A 195 39.88 40.41 2.53
C ASP A 195 40.15 41.77 3.19
N GLN A 196 39.83 42.88 2.50
CA GLN A 196 39.93 44.25 3.01
C GLN A 196 38.59 44.99 2.94
N TRP A 197 37.49 44.25 2.74
CA TRP A 197 36.17 44.85 2.66
C TRP A 197 35.86 45.62 3.95
N GLU A 198 35.30 46.83 3.79
CA GLU A 198 35.11 47.82 4.87
C GLU A 198 36.38 48.13 5.69
N GLY A 199 37.56 48.01 5.08
CA GLY A 199 38.85 48.36 5.67
C GLY A 199 39.42 47.39 6.70
N THR A 200 38.64 46.40 7.14
CA THR A 200 39.08 45.39 8.13
C THR A 200 39.00 43.96 7.61
N GLY A 201 38.16 43.69 6.61
CA GLY A 201 37.89 42.33 6.12
C GLY A 201 37.23 41.43 7.16
N ALA A 202 36.68 41.99 8.25
CA ALA A 202 36.16 41.22 9.37
C ALA A 202 35.07 40.24 8.91
N VAL A 203 34.15 40.69 8.06
CA VAL A 203 33.06 39.88 7.49
C VAL A 203 33.62 38.70 6.66
N TYR A 204 34.61 38.95 5.81
CA TYR A 204 35.27 37.91 5.02
C TYR A 204 35.90 36.82 5.89
N TRP A 205 36.64 37.23 6.94
CA TRP A 205 37.32 36.28 7.83
C TRP A 205 36.35 35.55 8.76
N GLN A 206 35.24 36.19 9.15
CA GLN A 206 34.15 35.54 9.89
C GLN A 206 33.43 34.49 9.04
N LEU A 207 33.11 34.80 7.79
CA LEU A 207 32.51 33.83 6.86
C LEU A 207 33.45 32.62 6.63
N LEU A 208 34.76 32.88 6.46
CA LEU A 208 35.75 31.81 6.36
C LEU A 208 35.82 30.96 7.64
N GLU A 209 35.77 31.60 8.80
CA GLU A 209 35.73 30.90 10.09
C GLU A 209 34.49 30.02 10.20
N LYS A 210 33.31 30.51 9.77
CA LYS A 210 32.06 29.74 9.75
C LYS A 210 32.14 28.51 8.86
N TYR A 211 32.63 28.66 7.63
CA TYR A 211 32.84 27.51 6.75
C TYR A 211 33.78 26.48 7.38
N VAL A 212 34.88 26.91 7.99
CA VAL A 212 35.85 25.98 8.60
C VAL A 212 35.28 25.32 9.84
N VAL A 213 34.62 26.05 10.74
CA VAL A 213 34.01 25.52 11.96
C VAL A 213 32.95 24.46 11.64
N ARG A 214 32.14 24.68 10.60
CA ARG A 214 31.15 23.71 10.13
C ARG A 214 31.76 22.58 9.30
N GLY A 215 32.99 22.73 8.81
CA GLY A 215 33.73 21.72 8.05
C GLY A 215 33.48 21.74 6.54
N ASN A 216 33.00 22.87 6.02
CA ASN A 216 32.81 23.18 4.60
C ASN A 216 34.11 23.70 3.99
N LEU A 217 35.10 22.81 3.91
CA LEU A 217 36.45 23.17 3.52
C LEU A 217 36.58 23.49 2.03
N GLU A 218 35.69 22.95 1.18
CA GLU A 218 35.67 23.29 -0.24
C GLU A 218 35.15 24.71 -0.47
N ASP A 219 34.08 25.10 0.22
CA ASP A 219 33.55 26.47 0.19
C ASP A 219 34.52 27.46 0.84
N ALA A 220 35.18 27.07 1.93
CA ALA A 220 36.27 27.84 2.53
C ALA A 220 37.42 28.08 1.53
N TRP A 221 37.80 27.06 0.77
CA TRP A 221 38.80 27.21 -0.29
C TRP A 221 38.29 28.08 -1.43
N GLY A 222 37.03 27.90 -1.84
CA GLY A 222 36.35 28.73 -2.84
C GLY A 222 36.39 30.21 -2.46
N LEU A 223 36.08 30.55 -1.21
CA LEU A 223 36.19 31.90 -0.67
C LEU A 223 37.66 32.39 -0.66
N LEU A 224 38.61 31.55 -0.23
CA LEU A 224 40.04 31.86 -0.22
C LEU A 224 40.61 32.15 -1.60
N THR A 225 40.12 31.51 -2.67
CA THR A 225 40.57 31.81 -4.04
C THR A 225 40.33 33.26 -4.44
N ARG A 226 39.34 33.93 -3.82
CA ARG A 226 39.00 35.33 -4.05
C ARG A 226 39.84 36.32 -3.24
N HIS A 227 40.63 35.84 -2.28
CA HIS A 227 41.53 36.68 -1.49
C HIS A 227 42.51 37.45 -2.41
N SER A 228 42.78 38.72 -2.11
CA SER A 228 43.66 39.59 -2.91
C SER A 228 45.02 38.95 -3.26
N LEU A 229 45.69 38.34 -2.26
CA LEU A 229 46.92 37.57 -2.42
C LEU A 229 46.80 36.35 -3.37
N CYS A 230 45.70 35.59 -3.29
CA CYS A 230 45.42 34.48 -4.20
C CYS A 230 45.21 34.96 -5.63
N ARG A 231 44.36 35.97 -5.83
CA ARG A 231 44.11 36.57 -7.16
C ARG A 231 45.40 37.07 -7.79
N ARG A 232 46.25 37.76 -7.04
CA ARG A 232 47.56 38.22 -7.51
C ARG A 232 48.46 37.07 -7.98
N CYS A 233 48.47 35.94 -7.27
CA CYS A 233 49.23 34.76 -7.68
C CYS A 233 48.66 34.14 -8.96
N THR A 234 47.33 33.99 -9.04
CA THR A 234 46.64 33.43 -10.22
C THR A 234 46.79 34.31 -11.46
N GLU A 235 46.65 35.63 -11.31
CA GLU A 235 46.85 36.61 -12.39
C GLU A 235 48.31 36.61 -12.88
N ALA A 236 49.29 36.50 -11.98
CA ALA A 236 50.70 36.38 -12.34
C ALA A 236 50.97 35.09 -13.14
N ILE A 237 50.32 33.97 -12.79
CA ILE A 237 50.41 32.69 -13.52
C ILE A 237 49.74 32.79 -14.89
N ALA A 238 48.54 33.37 -14.97
CA ALA A 238 47.82 33.56 -16.22
C ALA A 238 48.57 34.50 -17.18
N ALA A 239 49.18 35.57 -16.65
CA ALA A 239 50.06 36.45 -17.41
C ALA A 239 51.32 35.74 -17.92
N ALA A 240 51.87 34.81 -17.13
CA ALA A 240 53.02 33.98 -17.53
C ALA A 240 52.67 32.91 -18.57
N ALA A 241 51.45 32.36 -18.55
CA ALA A 241 50.97 31.35 -19.49
C ALA A 241 50.54 31.94 -20.85
N SER A 242 49.99 33.16 -20.87
CA SER A 242 49.54 33.86 -22.08
C SER A 242 50.68 34.47 -22.91
N ASN A 243 51.85 34.70 -22.31
CA ASN A 243 53.04 35.15 -23.01
C ASN A 243 53.94 33.95 -23.36
N SER A 244 53.92 33.49 -24.61
CA SER A 244 54.74 32.38 -25.12
C SER A 244 56.26 32.62 -25.09
N SER A 245 56.71 33.79 -24.63
CA SER A 245 58.09 33.99 -24.19
C SER A 245 58.17 33.65 -22.70
N SER A 246 58.73 32.49 -22.40
CA SER A 246 59.28 32.13 -21.09
C SER A 246 59.79 33.38 -20.36
N ASN A 247 59.29 33.60 -19.15
CA ASN A 247 59.78 34.55 -18.14
C ASN A 247 59.05 35.92 -17.99
N VAL A 248 57.74 35.93 -17.75
CA VAL A 248 57.05 37.12 -17.15
C VAL A 248 57.55 37.39 -15.72
N LEU A 249 57.98 36.35 -15.00
CA LEU A 249 58.68 36.47 -13.70
C LEU A 249 60.06 37.16 -13.82
N ALA A 250 60.67 37.26 -15.01
CA ALA A 250 61.94 37.96 -15.20
C ALA A 250 61.80 39.48 -15.45
N GLY A 251 60.58 39.98 -15.70
CA GLY A 251 60.31 41.43 -15.76
C GLY A 251 60.02 42.06 -14.39
N LEU A 252 59.83 41.21 -13.37
CA LEU A 252 59.66 41.59 -11.97
C LEU A 252 61.02 41.62 -11.29
N ASP A 253 61.21 42.51 -10.31
CA ASP A 253 62.41 42.52 -9.46
C ASP A 253 62.59 41.13 -8.82
N GLU A 254 63.81 40.63 -8.72
CA GLU A 254 64.15 39.27 -8.21
C GLU A 254 63.51 39.01 -6.85
N TYR A 255 63.43 40.06 -6.03
CA TYR A 255 62.73 40.06 -4.74
C TYR A 255 61.22 39.81 -4.87
N THR A 256 60.54 40.45 -5.83
CA THR A 256 59.09 40.28 -6.04
C THR A 256 58.75 38.92 -6.64
N ALA A 257 59.60 38.37 -7.50
CA ALA A 257 59.45 37.03 -8.05
C ALA A 257 59.60 35.95 -6.96
N ALA A 258 60.64 36.05 -6.11
CA ALA A 258 60.83 35.14 -4.97
C ALA A 258 59.67 35.24 -3.97
N SER A 259 59.20 36.45 -3.67
CA SER A 259 58.06 36.68 -2.79
C SER A 259 56.76 36.05 -3.31
N LEU A 260 56.45 36.17 -4.60
CA LEU A 260 55.26 35.57 -5.21
C LEU A 260 55.36 34.04 -5.26
N GLN A 261 56.56 33.50 -5.45
CA GLN A 261 56.80 32.07 -5.40
C GLN A 261 56.57 31.50 -3.99
N GLU A 262 57.04 32.20 -2.94
CA GLU A 262 56.76 31.82 -1.55
C GLU A 262 55.27 31.87 -1.21
N ASP A 263 54.54 32.89 -1.71
CA ASP A 263 53.09 32.99 -1.53
C ASP A 263 52.37 31.83 -2.21
N ARG A 264 52.79 31.49 -3.43
CA ARG A 264 52.26 30.37 -4.19
C ARG A 264 52.45 29.04 -3.45
N GLU A 265 53.66 28.76 -2.99
CA GLU A 265 53.95 27.54 -2.23
C GLU A 265 53.13 27.46 -0.92
N GLY A 266 52.94 28.59 -0.24
CA GLY A 266 52.07 28.68 0.93
C GLY A 266 50.61 28.39 0.61
N LEU A 267 50.08 28.95 -0.48
CA LEU A 267 48.70 28.75 -0.93
C LEU A 267 48.45 27.33 -1.44
N GLU A 268 49.41 26.73 -2.15
CA GLU A 268 49.34 25.33 -2.58
C GLU A 268 49.35 24.39 -1.38
N ALA A 269 50.16 24.67 -0.36
CA ALA A 269 50.16 23.93 0.90
C ALA A 269 48.82 24.08 1.66
N LEU A 270 48.25 25.29 1.70
CA LEU A 270 46.94 25.53 2.32
C LEU A 270 45.81 24.80 1.57
N ARG A 271 45.82 24.85 0.23
CA ARG A 271 44.91 24.09 -0.64
C ARG A 271 44.99 22.60 -0.35
N ALA A 272 46.20 22.06 -0.29
CA ALA A 272 46.42 20.64 -0.02
C ALA A 272 45.87 20.28 1.37
N ILE A 273 46.05 21.10 2.41
CA ILE A 273 45.49 20.84 3.74
C ILE A 273 43.97 20.81 3.73
N LEU A 274 43.32 21.83 3.15
CA LEU A 274 41.87 21.94 3.18
C LEU A 274 41.23 20.83 2.34
N LEU A 275 41.78 20.56 1.16
CA LEU A 275 41.20 19.59 0.23
C LEU A 275 41.65 18.14 0.49
N SER A 276 42.71 17.86 1.26
CA SER A 276 43.03 16.48 1.68
C SER A 276 42.53 16.14 3.08
N ALA A 277 41.75 17.03 3.72
CA ALA A 277 41.31 16.85 5.10
C ALA A 277 40.46 15.58 5.25
N PRO A 278 40.93 14.60 6.05
CA PRO A 278 40.19 13.36 6.30
C PRO A 278 39.15 13.63 7.39
N LEU A 279 38.13 14.45 7.09
CA LEU A 279 37.08 14.81 8.05
C LEU A 279 35.91 13.80 8.03
N PRO A 280 35.35 13.42 9.18
CA PRO A 280 34.13 12.64 9.24
C PRO A 280 32.94 13.48 8.71
N GLY A 281 32.04 12.87 7.95
CA GLY A 281 30.87 13.55 7.36
C GLY A 281 31.12 14.21 6.00
N GLY A 282 32.38 14.38 5.60
CA GLY A 282 32.76 15.04 4.34
C GLY A 282 33.20 16.49 4.52
N ARG A 283 33.52 17.16 3.40
CA ARG A 283 34.11 18.51 3.34
C ARG A 283 33.15 19.59 2.84
N THR A 284 31.88 19.24 2.65
CA THR A 284 30.80 20.10 2.12
C THR A 284 29.45 19.64 2.67
N ASP A 285 28.50 20.56 2.73
CA ASP A 285 27.10 20.27 3.09
C ASP A 285 26.36 19.48 1.99
N GLN A 286 26.88 19.43 0.76
CA GLN A 286 26.27 18.70 -0.37
C GLN A 286 26.10 17.19 -0.10
N PHE A 287 26.88 16.62 0.81
CA PHE A 287 26.76 15.21 1.21
C PHE A 287 25.67 14.96 2.26
N ASP A 288 25.11 16.02 2.85
CA ASP A 288 24.21 15.93 4.00
C ASP A 288 22.74 15.77 3.58
N ALA A 289 22.34 16.37 2.45
CA ALA A 289 21.00 16.25 1.87
C ALA A 289 20.82 14.98 1.00
N VAL A 290 21.88 14.47 0.37
CA VAL A 290 21.82 13.47 -0.72
C VAL A 290 21.95 12.01 -0.23
N LEU A 291 21.92 11.76 1.08
CA LEU A 291 21.89 10.38 1.62
C LEU A 291 20.64 9.58 1.20
N ALA A 292 19.68 10.23 0.56
CA ALA A 292 18.55 9.63 -0.10
C ALA A 292 18.88 8.98 -1.45
N ASP A 293 20.07 9.06 -2.07
CA ASP A 293 20.29 8.29 -3.31
C ASP A 293 21.74 7.97 -3.69
N ASP A 294 22.13 6.72 -3.41
CA ASP A 294 23.25 6.06 -4.11
C ASP A 294 22.95 5.87 -5.61
N ASP A 295 21.66 5.93 -6.04
CA ASP A 295 21.23 5.67 -7.42
C ASP A 295 20.97 6.94 -8.26
N ASP A 296 20.54 8.07 -7.68
CA ASP A 296 20.48 9.35 -8.43
C ASP A 296 21.86 9.99 -8.61
N TYR A 297 22.84 9.76 -7.73
CA TYR A 297 24.23 10.12 -8.04
C TYR A 297 24.76 9.36 -9.26
N ARG A 298 24.24 8.14 -9.55
CA ARG A 298 24.57 7.38 -10.77
C ARG A 298 23.92 7.91 -12.04
N LYS A 299 22.84 8.69 -11.93
CA LYS A 299 22.06 9.22 -13.08
C LYS A 299 22.23 10.71 -13.31
N HIS A 300 22.42 11.49 -12.25
CA HIS A 300 22.62 12.93 -12.26
C HIS A 300 24.06 13.36 -11.97
N GLY A 301 24.98 12.41 -11.76
CA GLY A 301 26.39 12.59 -12.12
C GLY A 301 26.50 12.80 -13.62
N GLY A 302 26.14 14.02 -14.05
CA GLY A 302 26.17 14.44 -15.44
C GLY A 302 27.56 14.28 -16.01
N ASP A 303 27.60 14.19 -17.33
CA ASP A 303 28.79 14.25 -18.22
C ASP A 303 29.70 15.47 -17.93
N ASP A 304 29.25 16.41 -17.08
CA ASP A 304 29.95 17.63 -16.66
C ASP A 304 30.51 17.58 -15.22
N GLY A 305 30.20 16.53 -14.45
CA GLY A 305 30.88 16.26 -13.20
C GLY A 305 32.28 15.75 -13.51
N GLN A 306 33.27 16.64 -13.59
CA GLN A 306 34.67 16.24 -13.52
C GLN A 306 34.83 15.41 -12.24
N GLU A 307 34.78 14.07 -12.34
CA GLU A 307 35.48 13.21 -11.40
C GLU A 307 36.87 13.84 -11.31
N PHE A 308 37.22 14.39 -10.14
CA PHE A 308 38.58 14.87 -9.89
C PHE A 308 39.48 13.68 -10.18
N ASP A 309 40.10 13.67 -11.35
CA ASP A 309 41.01 12.62 -11.76
C ASP A 309 42.11 12.66 -10.70
N GLU A 310 42.18 11.64 -9.83
CA GLU A 310 43.22 11.57 -8.80
C GLU A 310 44.62 11.55 -9.44
N ASP A 311 44.67 11.20 -10.74
CA ASP A 311 45.83 11.23 -11.61
C ASP A 311 46.10 12.60 -12.29
N ASP A 312 45.27 13.65 -12.08
CA ASP A 312 45.55 15.01 -12.59
C ASP A 312 46.79 15.59 -11.87
N PRO A 313 47.89 15.87 -12.59
CA PRO A 313 49.09 16.45 -12.00
C PRO A 313 48.88 17.85 -11.37
N ASN A 314 47.73 18.49 -11.60
CA ASN A 314 47.36 19.77 -10.97
C ASN A 314 46.65 19.60 -9.61
N ASN A 315 46.34 18.37 -9.19
CA ASN A 315 45.78 18.06 -7.88
C ASN A 315 46.90 17.94 -6.83
N CYS A 316 47.17 19.05 -6.13
CA CYS A 316 48.08 19.03 -4.99
C CYS A 316 47.40 18.41 -3.76
N TYR A 317 47.85 17.23 -3.34
CA TYR A 317 47.46 16.56 -2.09
C TYR A 317 48.68 16.38 -1.17
N ILE A 318 48.44 16.17 0.12
CA ILE A 318 49.51 15.86 1.08
C ILE A 318 50.02 14.44 0.77
N GLU A 319 51.32 14.27 0.65
CA GLU A 319 51.94 12.96 0.40
C GLU A 319 51.44 11.92 1.42
N GLY A 320 50.81 10.84 0.92
CA GLY A 320 50.21 9.78 1.74
C GLY A 320 48.77 10.04 2.21
N ILE A 321 48.12 11.14 1.82
CA ILE A 321 46.72 11.44 2.14
C ILE A 321 45.96 11.77 0.84
N PRO A 322 45.19 10.83 0.28
CA PRO A 322 44.44 11.08 -0.95
C PRO A 322 43.30 12.08 -0.71
N LEU A 323 42.81 12.73 -1.78
CA LEU A 323 41.64 13.62 -1.71
C LEU A 323 40.38 12.89 -1.22
N SER A 324 40.28 11.59 -1.48
CA SER A 324 39.21 10.73 -1.00
C SER A 324 39.35 10.30 0.47
N ALA A 325 40.33 10.81 1.23
CA ALA A 325 40.62 10.34 2.58
C ALA A 325 39.47 10.57 3.58
N TYR A 326 38.55 11.51 3.31
CA TYR A 326 37.32 11.67 4.11
C TYR A 326 36.45 10.41 4.11
N ARG A 327 36.46 9.61 3.01
CA ARG A 327 35.73 8.33 2.90
C ARG A 327 36.23 7.27 3.88
N LEU A 328 37.39 7.47 4.51
CA LEU A 328 37.89 6.57 5.56
C LEU A 328 36.97 6.47 6.78
N TRP A 329 36.12 7.47 6.97
CA TRP A 329 35.15 7.52 8.06
C TRP A 329 33.80 6.88 7.69
N GLU A 330 33.57 6.53 6.42
CA GLU A 330 32.28 6.03 5.92
C GLU A 330 32.18 4.49 5.92
N THR A 331 30.98 3.97 6.18
CA THR A 331 30.64 2.54 6.20
C THR A 331 30.08 1.99 4.89
N SER A 332 29.91 2.81 3.85
CA SER A 332 29.30 2.37 2.59
C SER A 332 30.18 1.34 1.88
N SER A 333 29.58 0.19 1.54
CA SER A 333 30.24 -0.98 0.96
C SER A 333 30.48 -0.89 -0.56
N LYS A 334 29.98 0.16 -1.21
CA LYS A 334 30.10 0.39 -2.67
C LYS A 334 31.10 1.52 -2.96
N ARG A 335 32.34 1.36 -2.50
CA ARG A 335 33.43 2.28 -2.88
C ARG A 335 33.84 1.99 -4.33
N ARG A 336 33.44 2.83 -5.28
CA ARG A 336 34.11 2.92 -6.60
C ARG A 336 35.21 3.97 -6.49
N GLY A 337 36.45 3.51 -6.57
CA GLY A 337 37.64 4.35 -6.66
C GLY A 337 38.83 3.47 -7.04
N LYS A 338 39.65 3.91 -7.99
CA LYS A 338 40.97 3.35 -8.24
C LYS A 338 41.89 3.83 -7.12
N GLY A 339 41.99 3.10 -6.01
CA GLY A 339 42.92 3.44 -4.94
C GLY A 339 43.11 2.30 -3.94
N ASP A 340 44.30 2.24 -3.32
CA ASP A 340 44.70 1.26 -2.30
C ASP A 340 43.99 1.49 -0.93
N MET A 341 42.71 1.85 -0.95
CA MET A 341 41.93 2.11 0.25
C MET A 341 41.26 0.82 0.74
N PRO A 342 41.31 0.51 2.05
CA PRO A 342 40.68 -0.69 2.60
C PRO A 342 39.17 -0.77 2.26
N SER A 343 38.71 -1.96 1.87
CA SER A 343 37.30 -2.22 1.55
C SER A 343 36.38 -2.29 2.77
N ALA A 344 36.95 -2.33 3.98
CA ALA A 344 36.25 -2.29 5.26
C ALA A 344 36.79 -1.14 6.12
N TYR A 345 35.93 -0.53 6.94
CA TYR A 345 36.34 0.52 7.88
C TYR A 345 37.47 0.01 8.79
N ASN A 346 38.56 0.78 8.87
CA ASN A 346 39.69 0.49 9.74
C ASN A 346 39.99 1.70 10.63
N ASP A 347 39.53 1.62 11.88
CA ASP A 347 39.64 2.68 12.88
C ASP A 347 41.08 3.19 13.08
N GLN A 348 42.04 2.27 13.15
CA GLN A 348 43.45 2.62 13.38
C GLN A 348 44.05 3.36 12.19
N TYR A 349 43.68 2.95 10.97
CA TYR A 349 44.14 3.60 9.75
C TYR A 349 43.55 5.02 9.61
N SER A 350 42.23 5.17 9.81
CA SER A 350 41.57 6.49 9.77
C SER A 350 42.19 7.47 10.78
N LYS A 351 42.47 6.99 12.01
CA LYS A 351 43.17 7.77 13.04
C LYS A 351 44.59 8.15 12.65
N GLN A 352 45.33 7.23 12.03
CA GLN A 352 46.70 7.48 11.61
C GLN A 352 46.74 8.56 10.51
N VAL A 353 45.86 8.45 9.51
CA VAL A 353 45.75 9.44 8.42
C VAL A 353 45.34 10.80 8.97
N TYR A 354 44.37 10.85 9.88
CA TYR A 354 43.95 12.09 10.54
C TYR A 354 45.07 12.75 11.36
N ARG A 355 45.82 11.97 12.15
CA ARG A 355 46.98 12.51 12.91
C ARG A 355 48.09 12.98 11.98
N SER A 356 48.32 12.30 10.86
CA SER A 356 49.29 12.71 9.84
C SER A 356 48.88 14.04 9.20
N TRP A 357 47.60 14.22 8.91
CA TRP A 357 47.04 15.48 8.42
C TRP A 357 47.25 16.60 9.44
N GLN A 358 46.86 16.41 10.71
CA GLN A 358 47.08 17.41 11.77
C GLN A 358 48.57 17.74 11.97
N GLN A 359 49.46 16.75 11.88
CA GLN A 359 50.89 16.97 11.98
C GLN A 359 51.42 17.82 10.82
N SER A 360 50.88 17.64 9.62
CA SER A 360 51.23 18.40 8.42
C SER A 360 50.88 19.88 8.55
N ILE A 361 49.75 20.21 9.19
CA ILE A 361 49.37 21.61 9.49
C ILE A 361 50.44 22.31 10.34
N ARG A 362 51.12 21.59 11.23
CA ARG A 362 52.12 22.15 12.14
C ARG A 362 53.54 22.13 11.57
N SER A 363 53.82 21.25 10.62
CA SER A 363 55.19 20.97 10.15
C SER A 363 55.57 21.69 8.86
N LEU A 364 54.60 22.21 8.10
CA LEU A 364 54.84 22.83 6.79
C LEU A 364 55.35 24.29 6.92
N PRO A 365 56.62 24.56 6.60
CA PRO A 365 57.21 25.91 6.77
C PRO A 365 56.59 26.95 5.84
N ALA A 366 56.03 26.52 4.71
CA ALA A 366 55.35 27.39 3.75
C ALA A 366 54.11 28.06 4.36
N LEU A 367 53.38 27.36 5.25
CA LEU A 367 52.21 27.91 5.95
C LEU A 367 52.62 28.97 6.97
N ASP A 368 53.71 28.74 7.71
CA ASP A 368 54.21 29.73 8.67
C ASP A 368 54.61 31.04 7.97
N LYS A 369 55.18 30.95 6.77
CA LYS A 369 55.47 32.12 5.93
C LYS A 369 54.17 32.79 5.46
N LEU A 370 53.18 32.03 5.01
CA LEU A 370 51.87 32.55 4.61
C LEU A 370 51.15 33.25 5.76
N CYS A 371 51.16 32.68 6.98
CA CYS A 371 50.57 33.28 8.18
C CYS A 371 51.21 34.62 8.57
N ARG A 372 52.49 34.87 8.23
CA ARG A 372 53.10 36.20 8.45
C ARG A 372 52.48 37.27 7.55
N ARG A 373 51.99 36.88 6.37
CA ARG A 373 51.36 37.75 5.38
C ARG A 373 49.84 37.83 5.55
N MET A 374 49.23 36.78 6.06
CA MET A 374 47.81 36.67 6.41
C MET A 374 47.66 36.29 7.89
N PRO A 375 47.83 37.23 8.85
CA PRO A 375 47.82 36.90 10.28
C PRO A 375 46.52 36.24 10.74
N SER A 376 45.38 36.62 10.15
CA SER A 376 44.07 36.03 10.44
C SER A 376 43.99 34.54 10.11
N LEU A 377 44.79 34.05 9.17
CA LEU A 377 44.87 32.62 8.82
C LEU A 377 45.34 31.78 10.01
N ARG A 378 46.11 32.35 10.95
CA ARG A 378 46.56 31.62 12.13
C ARG A 378 45.40 31.11 12.97
N LYS A 379 44.33 31.92 13.12
CA LYS A 379 43.12 31.51 13.82
C LYS A 379 42.49 30.29 13.14
N ILE A 380 42.39 30.30 11.82
CA ILE A 380 41.85 29.16 11.03
C ILE A 380 42.71 27.90 11.21
N LEU A 381 44.03 28.01 11.17
CA LEU A 381 44.92 26.86 11.39
C LEU A 381 44.85 26.34 12.84
N ASP A 382 44.65 27.22 13.82
CA ASP A 382 44.43 26.85 15.23
C ASP A 382 43.12 26.03 15.35
N ILE A 383 42.04 26.42 14.65
CA ILE A 383 40.76 25.68 14.57
C ILE A 383 40.94 24.29 13.96
N LEU A 384 41.61 24.18 12.81
CA LEU A 384 41.88 22.88 12.15
C LEU A 384 42.72 21.92 13.04
N ASN A 385 43.50 22.48 13.96
CA ASN A 385 44.26 21.74 14.96
C ASN A 385 43.45 21.36 16.22
N GLY A 386 42.17 21.76 16.29
CA GLY A 386 41.28 21.51 17.43
C GLY A 386 41.45 22.50 18.60
N ASP A 387 42.09 23.66 18.39
CA ASP A 387 42.14 24.75 19.38
C ASP A 387 41.02 25.76 19.13
N PHE A 388 40.03 25.77 20.03
CA PHE A 388 38.86 26.63 19.96
C PHE A 388 38.90 27.79 20.96
N SER A 389 40.04 28.07 21.60
CA SER A 389 40.16 29.08 22.66
C SER A 389 39.79 30.51 22.23
N LYS A 390 39.82 30.80 20.93
CA LYS A 390 39.54 32.12 20.33
C LYS A 390 38.29 32.13 19.43
N VAL A 391 37.54 31.03 19.40
CA VAL A 391 36.36 30.86 18.53
C VAL A 391 35.11 31.20 19.31
N GLN A 392 34.21 31.93 18.68
CA GLN A 392 32.86 32.13 19.19
C GLN A 392 31.92 31.28 18.34
N PHE A 393 31.16 30.42 19.00
CA PHE A 393 30.16 29.55 18.36
C PHE A 393 28.78 30.19 18.50
N ASP A 394 27.94 30.05 17.48
CA ASP A 394 26.56 30.58 17.50
C ASP A 394 25.61 29.65 18.25
N SER A 395 25.95 28.36 18.30
CA SER A 395 25.13 27.34 18.94
C SER A 395 26.00 26.23 19.55
N TRP A 396 25.41 25.49 20.49
CA TRP A 396 26.03 24.28 21.04
C TRP A 396 26.30 23.23 19.95
N ALA A 397 25.44 23.16 18.92
CA ALA A 397 25.56 22.22 17.82
C ALA A 397 26.76 22.54 16.94
N GLU A 398 27.00 23.83 16.66
CA GLU A 398 28.17 24.31 15.92
C GLU A 398 29.46 23.98 16.67
N GLN A 399 29.51 24.22 17.98
CA GLN A 399 30.64 23.84 18.82
C GLN A 399 30.86 22.32 18.84
N PHE A 400 29.79 21.55 19.03
CA PHE A 400 29.90 20.09 19.11
C PHE A 400 30.36 19.48 17.78
N CYS A 401 29.85 19.98 16.65
CA CYS A 401 30.31 19.57 15.32
C CYS A 401 31.79 19.86 15.11
N ALA A 402 32.26 21.07 15.42
CA ALA A 402 33.68 21.43 15.31
C ALA A 402 34.57 20.53 16.18
N GLU A 403 34.09 20.14 17.36
CA GLU A 403 34.80 19.19 18.23
C GLU A 403 34.87 17.79 17.62
N LEU A 404 33.79 17.30 17.03
CA LEU A 404 33.77 16.02 16.31
C LEU A 404 34.67 16.05 15.07
N LEU A 405 34.76 17.18 14.37
CA LEU A 405 35.59 17.32 13.18
C LEU A 405 37.09 17.41 13.49
N TYR A 406 37.48 18.29 14.43
CA TYR A 406 38.88 18.70 14.58
C TYR A 406 39.55 18.25 15.89
N LYS A 407 38.77 17.93 16.93
CA LYS A 407 39.31 17.65 18.27
C LYS A 407 39.23 16.19 18.67
N ALA A 408 38.11 15.53 18.38
CA ALA A 408 37.83 14.15 18.77
C ALA A 408 36.97 13.42 17.72
N PRO A 409 37.49 13.18 16.50
CA PRO A 409 36.77 12.46 15.45
C PRO A 409 36.57 10.96 15.73
N ASP A 410 37.20 10.44 16.78
CA ASP A 410 37.10 9.06 17.23
C ASP A 410 36.31 8.89 18.52
N LEU A 411 35.40 9.83 18.81
CA LEU A 411 34.57 9.78 20.00
C LEU A 411 33.72 8.50 19.99
N ARG A 412 33.76 7.74 21.10
CA ARG A 412 32.95 6.53 21.24
C ARG A 412 31.49 6.90 21.38
N LEU A 413 30.60 6.05 20.87
CA LEU A 413 29.13 6.23 20.95
C LEU A 413 28.66 6.60 22.37
N VAL A 414 29.14 5.88 23.39
CA VAL A 414 28.78 6.09 24.81
C VAL A 414 29.31 7.43 25.38
N ASP A 415 30.33 8.02 24.75
CA ASP A 415 30.89 9.31 25.16
C ASP A 415 30.25 10.48 24.39
N MET A 416 29.56 10.24 23.27
CA MET A 416 28.93 11.28 22.44
C MET A 416 27.83 12.03 23.20
N ASN A 417 26.90 11.30 23.85
CA ASN A 417 25.83 11.92 24.63
C ASN A 417 26.38 12.72 25.83
N ILE A 418 27.41 12.21 26.51
CA ILE A 418 28.08 12.89 27.63
C ILE A 418 28.75 14.17 27.12
N ARG A 419 29.38 14.13 25.95
CA ARG A 419 30.05 15.30 25.38
C ARG A 419 29.04 16.35 24.94
N ALA A 420 28.00 15.97 24.20
CA ALA A 420 26.93 16.85 23.77
C ALA A 420 26.28 17.54 24.98
N MET A 421 25.93 16.78 26.04
CA MET A 421 25.37 17.31 27.28
C MET A 421 26.24 18.40 27.91
N ARG A 422 27.57 18.18 27.99
CA ARG A 422 28.49 19.19 28.53
C ARG A 422 28.53 20.46 27.68
N VAL A 423 28.49 20.35 26.36
CA VAL A 423 28.52 21.50 25.45
C VAL A 423 27.22 22.31 25.60
N ILE A 424 26.06 21.64 25.63
CA ILE A 424 24.76 22.29 25.85
C ILE A 424 24.72 23.00 27.21
N GLU A 425 25.14 22.33 28.30
CA GLU A 425 25.20 22.95 29.62
C GLU A 425 26.15 24.16 29.68
N GLN A 426 27.24 24.14 28.92
CA GLN A 426 28.19 25.27 28.85
C GLN A 426 27.55 26.46 28.14
N HIS A 427 26.86 26.22 27.03
CA HIS A 427 26.17 27.26 26.26
C HIS A 427 25.03 27.89 27.08
N ASN A 428 24.17 27.06 27.69
CA ASN A 428 23.04 27.53 28.49
C ASN A 428 23.48 28.35 29.72
N LYS A 429 24.65 28.04 30.31
CA LYS A 429 25.23 28.83 31.40
C LYS A 429 25.71 30.21 30.93
N ASN A 430 26.31 30.28 29.74
CA ASN A 430 26.76 31.54 29.16
C ASN A 430 25.57 32.44 28.80
N ASP A 431 24.50 31.87 28.25
CA ASP A 431 23.27 32.59 27.90
C ASP A 431 22.52 33.08 29.15
N SER A 432 22.39 32.22 30.16
CA SER A 432 21.74 32.57 31.44
C SER A 432 22.50 33.64 32.23
N GLN A 433 23.82 33.77 32.02
CA GLN A 433 24.63 34.81 32.68
C GLN A 433 24.43 36.20 32.05
N MET A 434 23.84 36.28 30.85
CA MET A 434 23.51 37.54 30.18
C MET A 434 22.06 38.02 30.39
N MET A 435 21.14 37.13 30.81
CA MET A 435 19.75 37.47 31.09
C MET A 435 19.47 37.44 32.60
N SER A 436 19.36 38.61 33.22
CA SER A 436 18.95 38.73 34.64
C SER A 436 17.51 38.25 34.83
N ASP A 437 17.34 37.25 35.72
CA ASP A 437 16.15 36.86 36.48
C ASP A 437 14.78 36.99 35.77
N GLU A 438 14.23 35.86 35.28
CA GLU A 438 12.85 35.40 35.59
C GLU A 438 12.36 34.20 34.74
N SER A 439 13.08 33.78 33.70
CA SER A 439 12.83 32.48 33.03
C SER A 439 14.00 31.55 33.31
N GLY A 440 13.75 30.49 34.09
CA GLY A 440 14.79 29.50 34.40
C GLY A 440 15.36 28.92 33.11
N GLY A 441 16.68 29.07 32.90
CA GLY A 441 17.44 28.49 31.80
C GLY A 441 17.44 26.96 31.86
N GLY A 442 16.29 26.36 31.55
CA GLY A 442 16.12 24.94 31.33
C GLY A 442 16.58 24.57 29.93
N MET A 443 17.05 23.33 29.79
CA MET A 443 17.29 22.70 28.49
C MET A 443 16.02 22.72 27.65
N SER A 444 16.11 22.99 26.35
CA SER A 444 14.91 22.95 25.50
C SER A 444 14.36 21.53 25.42
N GLU A 445 13.06 21.39 25.21
CA GLU A 445 12.41 20.08 25.12
C GLU A 445 13.04 19.23 24.00
N PHE A 446 13.35 19.84 22.86
CA PHE A 446 14.02 19.16 21.75
C PHE A 446 15.44 18.71 22.09
N GLU A 447 16.24 19.51 22.80
CA GLU A 447 17.57 19.09 23.23
C GLU A 447 17.52 17.90 24.20
N GLU A 448 16.52 17.85 25.08
CA GLU A 448 16.30 16.69 25.96
C GLU A 448 16.00 15.42 25.14
N VAL A 449 15.20 15.56 24.06
CA VAL A 449 14.95 14.47 23.11
C VAL A 449 16.26 14.03 22.48
N VAL A 450 17.04 14.95 21.90
CA VAL A 450 18.32 14.63 21.24
C VAL A 450 19.24 13.86 22.18
N LEU A 451 19.44 14.33 23.42
CA LEU A 451 20.27 13.63 24.40
C LEU A 451 19.72 12.26 24.79
N SER A 452 18.39 12.11 24.90
CA SER A 452 17.75 10.85 25.24
C SER A 452 17.93 9.80 24.13
N VAL A 453 17.80 10.20 22.85
CA VAL A 453 18.06 9.34 21.70
C VAL A 453 19.54 8.97 21.62
N MET A 454 20.46 9.93 21.79
CA MET A 454 21.91 9.68 21.82
C MET A 454 22.32 8.73 22.97
N LYS A 455 21.56 8.71 24.06
CA LYS A 455 21.74 7.77 25.19
C LYS A 455 21.20 6.37 24.89
N GLY A 456 20.49 6.17 23.78
CA GLY A 456 19.91 4.90 23.37
C GLY A 456 18.48 4.65 23.88
N ASN A 457 17.74 5.69 24.29
CA ASN A 457 16.38 5.54 24.81
C ASN A 457 15.33 5.49 23.68
N ALA A 458 15.14 4.30 23.12
CA ALA A 458 14.12 4.05 22.08
C ALA A 458 12.68 4.34 22.54
N GLY A 459 12.36 4.18 23.82
CA GLY A 459 11.01 4.46 24.34
C GLY A 459 10.65 5.95 24.25
N ARG A 460 11.62 6.84 24.55
CA ARG A 460 11.42 8.29 24.44
C ARG A 460 11.20 8.74 22.99
N VAL A 461 11.83 8.08 22.01
CA VAL A 461 11.60 8.36 20.59
C VAL A 461 10.13 8.18 20.24
N ILE A 462 9.53 7.06 20.63
CA ILE A 462 8.13 6.76 20.32
C ILE A 462 7.18 7.73 21.04
N GLU A 463 7.48 8.07 22.30
CA GLU A 463 6.71 9.06 23.05
C GLU A 463 6.72 10.43 22.36
N VAL A 464 7.88 10.89 21.92
CA VAL A 464 8.05 12.18 21.24
C VAL A 464 7.36 12.17 19.88
N MET A 465 7.56 11.13 19.07
CA MET A 465 6.88 10.99 17.78
C MET A 465 5.35 10.97 17.93
N HIS A 466 4.84 10.37 19.00
CA HIS A 466 3.42 10.41 19.34
C HIS A 466 2.94 11.83 19.70
N GLN A 467 3.75 12.60 20.43
CA GLN A 467 3.47 14.00 20.78
C GLN A 467 3.53 14.94 19.56
N LEU A 468 4.45 14.69 18.62
CA LEU A 468 4.64 15.45 17.37
C LEU A 468 3.58 15.12 16.29
N GLY A 469 2.40 14.68 16.69
CA GLY A 469 1.28 14.40 15.79
C GLY A 469 0.95 12.92 15.60
N GLY A 470 1.76 11.98 16.10
CA GLY A 470 1.40 10.55 16.03
C GLY A 470 0.10 10.20 16.78
N GLY A 471 -0.34 11.04 17.71
CA GLY A 471 -1.63 10.95 18.40
C GLY A 471 -2.71 11.93 17.90
N SER A 472 -2.43 12.79 16.92
CA SER A 472 -3.35 13.85 16.49
C SER A 472 -4.45 13.37 15.54
N GLY A 473 -4.37 12.14 15.03
CA GLY A 473 -5.27 11.61 14.01
C GLY A 473 -4.84 11.92 12.57
N ALA A 474 -3.72 12.64 12.38
CA ALA A 474 -3.10 12.86 11.08
C ALA A 474 -2.42 11.58 10.55
N ALA A 475 -2.62 11.28 9.26
CA ALA A 475 -2.17 10.01 8.67
C ALA A 475 -0.64 9.84 8.70
N LEU A 476 0.13 10.78 8.16
CA LEU A 476 1.58 10.63 8.02
C LEU A 476 2.30 10.50 9.37
N PRO A 477 2.10 11.39 10.37
CA PRO A 477 2.76 11.26 11.68
C PRO A 477 2.39 9.97 12.42
N ALA A 478 1.13 9.53 12.34
CA ALA A 478 0.67 8.30 12.99
C ALA A 478 1.29 7.06 12.34
N VAL A 479 1.30 7.00 11.00
CA VAL A 479 1.95 5.92 10.24
C VAL A 479 3.44 5.87 10.55
N MET A 480 4.14 7.00 10.54
CA MET A 480 5.57 7.06 10.84
C MET A 480 5.86 6.61 12.28
N THR A 481 5.05 7.04 13.26
CA THR A 481 5.21 6.59 14.66
C THR A 481 5.03 5.08 14.80
N SER A 482 4.03 4.50 14.12
CA SER A 482 3.79 3.06 14.13
C SER A 482 4.91 2.28 13.42
N LEU A 483 5.35 2.73 12.24
CA LEU A 483 6.42 2.11 11.47
C LEU A 483 7.77 2.18 12.19
N LEU A 484 8.08 3.30 12.85
CA LEU A 484 9.29 3.44 13.67
C LEU A 484 9.24 2.51 14.88
N CYS A 485 8.09 2.37 15.54
CA CYS A 485 7.90 1.40 16.62
C CYS A 485 8.13 -0.03 16.12
N ASN A 486 7.58 -0.39 14.95
CA ASN A 486 7.81 -1.70 14.32
C ASN A 486 9.29 -1.94 14.02
N LEU A 487 9.97 -0.94 13.44
CA LEU A 487 11.39 -1.00 13.09
C LEU A 487 12.29 -1.22 14.33
N LEU A 488 12.05 -0.48 15.41
CA LEU A 488 12.80 -0.61 16.66
C LEU A 488 12.51 -1.93 17.40
N HIS A 489 11.31 -2.49 17.21
CA HIS A 489 10.96 -3.82 17.71
C HIS A 489 11.67 -4.92 16.93
N ASP A 490 11.68 -4.82 15.60
CA ASP A 490 12.34 -5.78 14.72
C ASP A 490 13.88 -5.71 14.86
N ALA A 491 14.42 -4.57 15.29
CA ALA A 491 15.82 -4.39 15.69
C ALA A 491 16.14 -4.91 17.11
N GLU A 492 15.16 -5.46 17.84
CA GLU A 492 15.29 -5.96 19.22
C GLU A 492 15.70 -4.91 20.27
N ILE A 493 15.50 -3.63 19.98
CA ILE A 493 15.86 -2.52 20.88
C ILE A 493 14.74 -2.24 21.89
N LEU A 494 13.49 -2.31 21.42
CA LEU A 494 12.31 -2.23 22.28
C LEU A 494 11.94 -3.66 22.75
N PRO A 495 12.07 -3.97 24.05
CA PRO A 495 11.73 -5.30 24.54
C PRO A 495 10.23 -5.55 24.43
N GLU A 496 9.88 -6.77 24.05
CA GLU A 496 8.50 -7.23 23.95
C GLU A 496 7.91 -7.41 25.35
N VAL A 497 7.31 -6.35 25.91
CA VAL A 497 6.70 -6.39 27.24
C VAL A 497 5.48 -7.30 27.19
N SER A 498 5.50 -8.38 27.98
CA SER A 498 4.49 -9.44 28.01
C SER A 498 3.16 -9.01 28.69
N THR A 499 2.72 -7.78 28.46
CA THR A 499 1.43 -7.27 28.94
C THR A 499 0.31 -7.57 27.94
N SER A 500 -0.93 -7.67 28.44
CA SER A 500 -2.14 -7.88 27.61
C SER A 500 -2.40 -6.75 26.59
N TYR A 501 -1.70 -5.62 26.73
CA TYR A 501 -1.71 -4.48 25.82
C TYR A 501 -0.33 -4.34 25.19
N SER A 502 -0.26 -4.50 23.87
CA SER A 502 0.94 -4.24 23.07
C SER A 502 0.86 -2.82 22.53
N LEU A 503 1.79 -1.95 22.96
CA LEU A 503 1.93 -0.59 22.42
C LEU A 503 2.03 -0.59 20.88
N LYS A 504 2.72 -1.59 20.33
CA LYS A 504 2.83 -1.85 18.88
C LYS A 504 1.45 -1.95 18.22
N THR A 505 0.55 -2.74 18.81
CA THR A 505 -0.82 -2.87 18.29
C THR A 505 -1.61 -1.57 18.42
N GLU A 506 -1.52 -0.85 19.55
CA GLU A 506 -2.25 0.42 19.72
C GLU A 506 -1.83 1.47 18.69
N LEU A 507 -0.51 1.64 18.49
CA LEU A 507 0.01 2.58 17.49
C LEU A 507 -0.38 2.16 16.07
N LEU A 508 -0.37 0.85 15.76
CA LEU A 508 -0.82 0.33 14.47
C LEU A 508 -2.31 0.63 14.22
N LEU A 509 -3.16 0.38 15.21
CA LEU A 509 -4.60 0.66 15.09
C LEU A 509 -4.87 2.16 14.97
N ASN A 510 -4.20 2.99 15.77
CA ASN A 510 -4.33 4.44 15.69
C ASN A 510 -3.91 4.97 14.32
N ALA A 511 -2.81 4.48 13.76
CA ALA A 511 -2.37 4.83 12.41
C ALA A 511 -3.35 4.38 11.33
N ALA A 512 -3.92 3.18 11.46
CA ALA A 512 -4.96 2.70 10.55
C ALA A 512 -6.22 3.58 10.56
N PHE A 513 -6.66 4.03 11.74
CA PHE A 513 -7.77 4.98 11.86
C PHE A 513 -7.41 6.36 11.31
N ALA A 514 -6.19 6.85 11.56
CA ALA A 514 -5.70 8.13 11.07
C ALA A 514 -5.63 8.18 9.53
N ILE A 515 -5.15 7.10 8.87
CA ILE A 515 -5.21 6.96 7.41
C ILE A 515 -6.65 7.07 6.93
N HIS A 516 -7.56 6.33 7.57
CA HIS A 516 -8.95 6.29 7.16
C HIS A 516 -9.65 7.65 7.32
N SER A 517 -9.43 8.36 8.44
CA SER A 517 -10.04 9.67 8.69
C SER A 517 -9.49 10.78 7.81
N SER A 518 -8.16 10.86 7.66
CA SER A 518 -7.48 11.97 6.99
C SER A 518 -7.67 11.96 5.47
N LEU A 519 -7.79 10.77 4.86
CA LEU A 519 -8.07 10.67 3.42
C LEU A 519 -9.58 10.71 3.12
N ALA A 520 -10.43 10.30 4.07
CA ALA A 520 -11.88 10.42 3.91
C ALA A 520 -12.35 11.87 3.95
N THR A 521 -11.72 12.75 4.74
CA THR A 521 -12.00 14.21 4.75
C THR A 521 -11.79 14.84 3.37
N GLU A 522 -10.82 14.36 2.60
CA GLU A 522 -10.50 14.86 1.26
C GLU A 522 -11.29 14.18 0.13
N GLY A 523 -12.17 13.24 0.45
CA GLY A 523 -12.97 12.51 -0.54
C GLY A 523 -12.26 11.31 -1.17
N HIS A 524 -11.08 10.94 -0.68
CA HIS A 524 -10.27 9.79 -1.13
C HIS A 524 -10.53 8.52 -0.30
N SER A 525 -11.80 8.24 0.05
CA SER A 525 -12.16 7.11 0.91
C SER A 525 -11.73 5.74 0.36
N ASP A 526 -11.70 5.58 -0.98
CA ASP A 526 -11.26 4.36 -1.65
C ASP A 526 -9.75 4.12 -1.51
N VAL A 527 -8.95 5.19 -1.54
CA VAL A 527 -7.50 5.12 -1.30
C VAL A 527 -7.27 4.81 0.18
N ALA A 528 -8.03 5.47 1.07
CA ALA A 528 -7.96 5.27 2.50
C ALA A 528 -8.15 3.80 2.91
N THR A 529 -9.24 3.16 2.46
CA THR A 529 -9.51 1.74 2.75
C THR A 529 -8.41 0.83 2.20
N ARG A 530 -7.88 1.10 1.01
CA ARG A 530 -6.78 0.29 0.42
C ARG A 530 -5.50 0.41 1.22
N LEU A 531 -5.10 1.62 1.61
CA LEU A 531 -3.89 1.85 2.40
C LEU A 531 -4.03 1.26 3.80
N THR A 532 -5.18 1.45 4.46
CA THR A 532 -5.48 0.82 5.76
C THR A 532 -5.43 -0.70 5.67
N ALA A 533 -6.02 -1.31 4.63
CA ALA A 533 -5.97 -2.76 4.44
C ALA A 533 -4.54 -3.24 4.22
N ARG A 534 -3.80 -2.59 3.32
CA ARG A 534 -2.39 -2.89 3.04
C ARG A 534 -1.51 -2.79 4.29
N PHE A 535 -1.74 -1.78 5.12
CA PHE A 535 -1.00 -1.56 6.36
C PHE A 535 -1.31 -2.62 7.43
N LEU A 536 -2.57 -3.04 7.59
CA LEU A 536 -2.96 -3.98 8.64
C LEU A 536 -2.69 -5.46 8.30
N VAL A 537 -2.85 -5.86 7.03
CA VAL A 537 -2.78 -7.26 6.58
C VAL A 537 -1.50 -7.99 7.02
N PRO A 538 -0.28 -7.41 6.88
CA PRO A 538 0.97 -8.07 7.28
C PRO A 538 1.04 -8.44 8.77
N HIS A 539 0.31 -7.72 9.62
CA HIS A 539 0.36 -7.88 11.07
C HIS A 539 -0.68 -8.88 11.61
N ILE A 540 -1.59 -9.39 10.76
CA ILE A 540 -2.61 -10.36 11.16
C ILE A 540 -2.03 -11.78 11.18
N LYS A 541 -1.87 -12.34 12.38
CA LYS A 541 -1.47 -13.73 12.61
C LYS A 541 -2.67 -14.58 13.03
N VAL A 542 -2.70 -15.86 12.67
CA VAL A 542 -3.82 -16.80 12.99
C VAL A 542 -4.05 -16.94 14.50
N ARG A 543 -3.02 -16.75 15.33
CA ARG A 543 -3.09 -16.70 16.80
C ARG A 543 -2.67 -15.33 17.37
N GLY A 544 -2.74 -14.27 16.55
CA GLY A 544 -2.35 -12.92 16.91
C GLY A 544 -3.45 -12.14 17.63
N ASP A 545 -3.21 -10.83 17.82
CA ASP A 545 -4.20 -9.92 18.39
C ASP A 545 -5.43 -9.81 17.46
N ILE A 546 -6.59 -10.23 17.96
CA ILE A 546 -7.81 -10.31 17.15
C ILE A 546 -8.34 -8.91 16.80
N ARG A 547 -7.88 -7.87 17.50
CA ARG A 547 -8.29 -6.48 17.30
C ARG A 547 -7.85 -5.96 15.93
N ILE A 548 -6.64 -6.33 15.48
CA ILE A 548 -6.12 -5.96 14.15
C ILE A 548 -7.03 -6.50 13.05
N ALA A 549 -7.42 -7.78 13.14
CA ALA A 549 -8.34 -8.39 12.19
C ALA A 549 -9.74 -7.79 12.28
N ALA A 550 -10.22 -7.44 13.48
CA ALA A 550 -11.52 -6.80 13.66
C ALA A 550 -11.57 -5.41 13.01
N THR A 551 -10.54 -4.58 13.21
CA THR A 551 -10.45 -3.25 12.59
C THR A 551 -10.37 -3.32 11.08
N LEU A 552 -9.61 -4.27 10.52
CA LEU A 552 -9.61 -4.51 9.07
C LEU A 552 -11.02 -4.83 8.58
N VAL A 553 -11.72 -5.77 9.22
CA VAL A 553 -13.06 -6.20 8.80
C VAL A 553 -14.06 -5.05 8.90
N GLU A 554 -14.04 -4.29 9.99
CA GLU A 554 -14.89 -3.11 10.15
C GLU A 554 -14.65 -2.10 9.02
N THR A 555 -13.40 -1.88 8.63
CA THR A 555 -13.05 -0.99 7.51
C THR A 555 -13.61 -1.52 6.19
N LEU A 556 -13.50 -2.84 5.93
CA LEU A 556 -14.01 -3.45 4.70
C LEU A 556 -15.54 -3.50 4.66
N GLU A 557 -16.21 -3.75 5.79
CA GLU A 557 -17.68 -3.84 5.87
C GLU A 557 -18.38 -2.50 5.63
N HIS A 558 -17.76 -1.40 6.02
CA HIS A 558 -18.29 -0.05 5.83
C HIS A 558 -17.92 0.56 4.48
N HIS A 559 -17.09 -0.11 3.68
CA HIS A 559 -16.65 0.37 2.39
C HIS A 559 -17.53 -0.14 1.24
N TYR A 560 -17.86 0.76 0.31
CA TYR A 560 -18.67 0.46 -0.88
C TYR A 560 -17.84 0.75 -2.13
N PRO A 561 -17.16 -0.26 -2.71
CA PRO A 561 -16.25 -0.04 -3.83
C PRO A 561 -17.00 0.54 -5.04
N LYS A 562 -16.44 1.60 -5.62
CA LYS A 562 -17.03 2.32 -6.77
C LYS A 562 -16.81 1.53 -8.07
N SER A 563 -15.71 0.79 -8.18
CA SER A 563 -15.34 0.00 -9.36
C SER A 563 -15.06 -1.47 -9.05
N ASP A 564 -15.12 -2.30 -10.09
CA ASP A 564 -14.75 -3.72 -9.97
C ASP A 564 -13.24 -3.90 -9.76
N ALA A 565 -12.42 -3.05 -10.38
CA ALA A 565 -10.96 -3.07 -10.20
C ALA A 565 -10.57 -2.82 -8.74
N GLU A 566 -11.25 -1.87 -8.09
CA GLU A 566 -11.05 -1.55 -6.67
C GLU A 566 -11.47 -2.71 -5.76
N ALA A 567 -12.65 -3.30 -5.99
CA ALA A 567 -13.10 -4.46 -5.23
C ALA A 567 -12.15 -5.65 -5.38
N ASN A 568 -11.68 -5.93 -6.60
CA ASN A 568 -10.70 -6.99 -6.86
C ASN A 568 -9.34 -6.72 -6.18
N ALA A 569 -8.89 -5.47 -6.16
CA ALA A 569 -7.66 -5.10 -5.45
C ALA A 569 -7.76 -5.36 -3.94
N LEU A 570 -8.88 -4.99 -3.31
CA LEU A 570 -9.12 -5.25 -1.88
C LEU A 570 -9.21 -6.75 -1.55
N LEU A 571 -9.89 -7.51 -2.40
CA LEU A 571 -9.98 -8.96 -2.27
C LEU A 571 -8.62 -9.64 -2.43
N ALA A 572 -7.80 -9.18 -3.39
CA ALA A 572 -6.46 -9.71 -3.60
C ALA A 572 -5.54 -9.50 -2.39
N LEU A 573 -5.61 -8.34 -1.74
CA LEU A 573 -4.86 -8.05 -0.50
C LEU A 573 -5.25 -9.03 0.63
N CYS A 574 -6.54 -9.33 0.76
CA CYS A 574 -7.05 -10.17 1.86
C CYS A 574 -6.97 -11.68 1.58
N ARG A 575 -6.80 -12.11 0.32
CA ARG A 575 -6.84 -13.51 -0.11
C ARG A 575 -5.92 -14.41 0.71
N SER A 576 -4.68 -13.98 0.96
CA SER A 576 -3.70 -14.75 1.73
C SER A 576 -4.14 -15.06 3.16
N LEU A 577 -4.92 -14.17 3.79
CA LEU A 577 -5.45 -14.37 5.15
C LEU A 577 -6.65 -15.32 5.16
N VAL A 578 -7.48 -15.27 4.11
CA VAL A 578 -8.61 -16.19 3.91
C VAL A 578 -8.10 -17.61 3.63
N GLU A 579 -7.05 -17.75 2.82
CA GLU A 579 -6.36 -19.03 2.58
C GLU A 579 -5.76 -19.61 3.87
N ARG A 580 -5.27 -18.74 4.76
CA ARG A 580 -4.86 -19.10 6.14
C ARG A 580 -6.03 -19.34 7.10
N LYS A 581 -7.26 -19.46 6.59
CA LYS A 581 -8.49 -19.78 7.32
C LYS A 581 -8.93 -18.72 8.34
N ASN A 582 -8.64 -17.44 8.10
CA ASN A 582 -9.14 -16.36 8.95
C ASN A 582 -10.62 -16.04 8.64
N VAL A 583 -11.53 -16.59 9.44
CA VAL A 583 -12.99 -16.44 9.26
C VAL A 583 -13.46 -14.99 9.31
N ARG A 584 -12.87 -14.15 10.17
CA ARG A 584 -13.30 -12.75 10.29
C ARG A 584 -13.01 -11.97 9.02
N VAL A 585 -11.82 -12.16 8.45
CA VAL A 585 -11.43 -11.47 7.21
C VAL A 585 -12.31 -11.92 6.03
N LEU A 586 -12.78 -13.18 6.04
CA LEU A 586 -13.77 -13.64 5.07
C LEU A 586 -15.07 -12.83 5.16
N ASP A 587 -15.59 -12.53 6.36
CA ASP A 587 -16.82 -11.74 6.50
C ASP A 587 -16.70 -10.36 5.82
N GLY A 588 -15.55 -9.69 6.00
CA GLY A 588 -15.24 -8.42 5.31
C GLY A 588 -15.16 -8.57 3.79
N CYS A 589 -14.50 -9.63 3.30
CA CYS A 589 -14.40 -9.93 1.85
C CYS A 589 -15.77 -10.22 1.23
N VAL A 590 -16.61 -10.97 1.94
CA VAL A 590 -17.99 -11.26 1.53
C VAL A 590 -18.82 -9.97 1.49
N SER A 591 -18.66 -9.06 2.45
CA SER A 591 -19.34 -7.76 2.43
C SER A 591 -19.03 -6.96 1.15
N ILE A 592 -17.77 -6.94 0.71
CA ILE A 592 -17.34 -6.31 -0.55
C ILE A 592 -18.05 -6.93 -1.76
N CYS A 593 -18.09 -8.27 -1.83
CA CYS A 593 -18.78 -8.99 -2.90
C CYS A 593 -20.28 -8.66 -2.91
N LEU A 594 -20.91 -8.62 -1.73
CA LEU A 594 -22.33 -8.28 -1.58
C LEU A 594 -22.63 -6.83 -1.93
N ALA A 595 -21.71 -5.88 -1.65
CA ALA A 595 -21.85 -4.50 -2.06
C ALA A 595 -21.88 -4.36 -3.60
N ARG A 596 -20.96 -5.03 -4.30
CA ARG A 596 -20.94 -5.05 -5.78
C ARG A 596 -22.14 -5.79 -6.37
N TYR A 597 -22.53 -6.93 -5.81
CA TYR A 597 -23.77 -7.64 -6.16
C TYR A 597 -24.99 -6.71 -6.11
N ARG A 598 -25.17 -5.97 -5.00
CA ARG A 598 -26.28 -5.02 -4.83
C ARG A 598 -26.23 -3.86 -5.81
N TYR A 599 -25.03 -3.38 -6.16
CA TYR A 599 -24.84 -2.35 -7.18
C TYR A 599 -25.34 -2.83 -8.55
N TYR A 600 -24.87 -4.00 -9.00
CA TYR A 600 -25.28 -4.58 -10.28
C TYR A 600 -26.76 -4.95 -10.34
N LEU A 601 -27.35 -5.35 -9.21
CA LEU A 601 -28.78 -5.61 -9.12
C LEU A 601 -29.60 -4.32 -9.32
N LYS A 602 -29.14 -3.19 -8.78
CA LYS A 602 -29.77 -1.86 -8.97
C LYS A 602 -29.61 -1.34 -10.40
N ASP A 603 -28.46 -1.59 -11.01
CA ASP A 603 -28.14 -1.19 -12.40
C ASP A 603 -28.79 -2.10 -13.46
N GLN A 604 -29.60 -3.09 -13.04
CA GLN A 604 -30.25 -4.06 -13.93
C GLN A 604 -29.27 -4.82 -14.83
N ARG A 605 -28.07 -5.11 -14.31
CA ARG A 605 -27.01 -5.84 -15.00
C ARG A 605 -26.80 -7.21 -14.33
N PRO A 606 -27.68 -8.18 -14.62
CA PRO A 606 -27.75 -9.45 -13.90
C PRO A 606 -26.52 -10.35 -14.07
N GLY A 607 -25.81 -10.28 -15.20
CA GLY A 607 -24.53 -11.00 -15.36
C GLY A 607 -23.48 -10.54 -14.35
N GLY A 608 -23.34 -9.24 -14.13
CA GLY A 608 -22.42 -8.69 -13.13
C GLY A 608 -22.80 -9.08 -11.69
N ALA A 609 -24.11 -9.07 -11.38
CA ALA A 609 -24.61 -9.53 -10.08
C ALA A 609 -24.29 -11.03 -9.84
N PHE A 610 -24.44 -11.85 -10.89
CA PHE A 610 -24.11 -13.27 -10.84
C PHE A 610 -22.62 -13.51 -10.61
N HIS A 611 -21.75 -12.82 -11.35
CA HIS A 611 -20.30 -12.90 -11.22
C HIS A 611 -19.84 -12.61 -9.78
N TRP A 612 -20.29 -11.50 -9.17
CA TRP A 612 -19.86 -11.13 -7.81
C TRP A 612 -20.31 -12.11 -6.72
N LEU A 613 -21.44 -12.80 -6.91
CA LEU A 613 -21.85 -13.88 -6.01
C LEU A 613 -20.98 -15.13 -6.18
N LEU A 614 -20.54 -15.46 -7.40
CA LEU A 614 -19.58 -16.53 -7.65
C LEU A 614 -18.22 -16.23 -7.01
N VAL A 615 -17.70 -15.01 -7.16
CA VAL A 615 -16.46 -14.57 -6.51
C VAL A 615 -16.56 -14.71 -4.99
N GLY A 616 -17.67 -14.26 -4.40
CA GLY A 616 -17.89 -14.43 -2.96
C GLY A 616 -17.95 -15.90 -2.53
N MET A 617 -18.54 -16.77 -3.35
CA MET A 617 -18.53 -18.23 -3.11
C MET A 617 -17.14 -18.85 -3.21
N GLU A 618 -16.29 -18.38 -4.11
CA GLU A 618 -14.88 -18.83 -4.19
C GLU A 618 -14.19 -18.55 -2.84
N PHE A 619 -14.32 -17.35 -2.30
CA PHE A 619 -13.76 -16.99 -1.00
C PHE A 619 -14.35 -17.80 0.16
N GLU A 620 -15.68 -18.00 0.19
CA GLU A 620 -16.33 -18.86 1.19
C GLU A 620 -15.78 -20.30 1.13
N SER A 621 -15.57 -20.83 -0.08
CA SER A 621 -15.03 -22.17 -0.30
C SER A 621 -13.61 -22.34 0.24
N LEU A 622 -12.78 -21.29 0.18
CA LEU A 622 -11.40 -21.31 0.70
C LEU A 622 -11.34 -21.57 2.19
N ILE A 623 -12.38 -21.25 2.97
CA ILE A 623 -12.44 -21.54 4.41
C ILE A 623 -13.17 -22.85 4.67
N LEU A 624 -14.37 -22.97 4.10
CA LEU A 624 -15.32 -24.06 4.35
C LEU A 624 -14.83 -25.41 3.82
N SER A 625 -13.92 -25.42 2.83
CA SER A 625 -13.22 -26.62 2.39
C SER A 625 -12.14 -27.02 3.41
N THR A 626 -12.53 -27.77 4.45
CA THR A 626 -11.57 -28.47 5.32
C THR A 626 -11.90 -29.96 5.39
N ARG A 627 -11.09 -30.78 4.69
CA ARG A 627 -10.57 -32.05 5.23
C ARG A 627 -9.36 -32.54 4.43
N ASN A 628 -8.15 -32.31 4.95
CA ASN A 628 -7.15 -33.35 5.23
C ASN A 628 -5.87 -32.70 5.78
N ASP A 629 -5.81 -32.54 7.11
CA ASP A 629 -4.54 -32.69 7.81
C ASP A 629 -4.03 -34.10 7.52
N SER A 630 -2.92 -34.16 6.78
CA SER A 630 -2.32 -35.33 6.16
C SER A 630 -1.64 -36.32 7.14
N SER A 631 -2.13 -36.47 8.38
CA SER A 631 -1.41 -37.29 9.37
C SER A 631 -2.23 -38.34 10.14
N LYS A 632 -3.53 -38.58 9.85
CA LYS A 632 -4.27 -39.57 10.66
C LYS A 632 -5.45 -40.35 10.05
N MET A 633 -5.50 -40.55 8.74
CA MET A 633 -6.36 -41.58 8.14
C MET A 633 -5.60 -42.36 7.06
N MET A 634 -4.70 -43.24 7.49
CA MET A 634 -4.57 -44.50 6.77
C MET A 634 -5.67 -45.42 7.29
N ILE A 635 -6.31 -46.14 6.36
CA ILE A 635 -7.37 -47.14 6.56
C ILE A 635 -8.78 -46.54 6.61
N ASP A 636 -9.28 -46.03 5.48
CA ASP A 636 -10.46 -46.61 4.83
C ASP A 636 -10.62 -46.01 3.42
N SER A 637 -10.54 -46.88 2.42
CA SER A 637 -10.53 -46.58 1.00
C SER A 637 -11.95 -46.38 0.47
N SER A 638 -12.50 -45.18 0.63
CA SER A 638 -13.62 -44.71 -0.18
C SER A 638 -13.33 -43.30 -0.70
N GLU A 639 -12.87 -43.21 -1.94
CA GLU A 639 -12.58 -41.95 -2.65
C GLU A 639 -13.78 -41.00 -2.71
N ASN A 640 -15.02 -41.49 -2.56
CA ASN A 640 -16.24 -40.68 -2.67
C ASN A 640 -16.66 -39.95 -1.37
N ALA A 641 -16.00 -40.18 -0.23
CA ALA A 641 -16.40 -39.56 1.05
C ALA A 641 -15.80 -38.15 1.27
N ILE A 642 -14.79 -37.77 0.48
CA ILE A 642 -14.07 -36.50 0.61
C ILE A 642 -14.83 -35.36 -0.09
N ASP A 643 -15.62 -35.65 -1.14
CA ASP A 643 -16.36 -34.64 -1.91
C ASP A 643 -17.67 -34.15 -1.26
N THR A 644 -18.30 -34.94 -0.39
CA THR A 644 -19.64 -34.57 0.12
C THR A 644 -19.63 -33.57 1.29
N ASN A 645 -18.48 -33.34 1.92
CA ASN A 645 -18.39 -32.45 3.09
C ASN A 645 -18.14 -30.99 2.72
N TRP A 646 -17.49 -30.70 1.59
CA TRP A 646 -17.25 -29.33 1.15
C TRP A 646 -18.53 -28.68 0.59
N GLN A 647 -19.37 -29.43 -0.13
CA GLN A 647 -20.67 -28.96 -0.64
C GLN A 647 -21.62 -28.58 0.51
N ARG A 648 -21.76 -29.45 1.53
CA ARG A 648 -22.58 -29.18 2.72
C ARG A 648 -22.07 -27.98 3.54
N ALA A 649 -20.76 -27.77 3.56
CA ALA A 649 -20.19 -26.58 4.18
C ALA A 649 -20.49 -25.33 3.34
N GLN A 650 -20.39 -25.40 2.01
CA GLN A 650 -20.68 -24.31 1.08
C GLN A 650 -22.15 -23.86 1.09
N GLU A 651 -23.09 -24.78 1.34
CA GLU A 651 -24.52 -24.46 1.53
C GLU A 651 -24.78 -23.53 2.73
N THR A 652 -23.84 -23.43 3.67
CA THR A 652 -23.91 -22.50 4.80
C THR A 652 -23.47 -21.07 4.46
N GLY A 653 -22.82 -20.87 3.30
CA GLY A 653 -22.36 -19.59 2.80
C GLY A 653 -23.50 -18.61 2.48
N VAL A 654 -23.26 -17.32 2.69
CA VAL A 654 -24.23 -16.26 2.40
C VAL A 654 -24.32 -16.04 0.90
N CYS A 655 -23.19 -16.00 0.19
CA CYS A 655 -23.17 -15.78 -1.26
C CYS A 655 -23.81 -16.96 -2.00
N HIS A 656 -23.56 -18.19 -1.57
CA HIS A 656 -24.21 -19.37 -2.13
C HIS A 656 -25.74 -19.30 -2.01
N ARG A 657 -26.27 -19.01 -0.81
CA ARG A 657 -27.73 -18.91 -0.59
C ARG A 657 -28.37 -17.81 -1.43
N LEU A 658 -27.70 -16.66 -1.57
CA LEU A 658 -28.19 -15.55 -2.39
C LEU A 658 -28.19 -15.92 -3.87
N LEU A 659 -27.15 -16.60 -4.36
CA LEU A 659 -27.06 -17.04 -5.75
C LEU A 659 -28.15 -18.06 -6.09
N VAL A 660 -28.37 -19.04 -5.21
CA VAL A 660 -29.46 -20.02 -5.33
C VAL A 660 -30.81 -19.32 -5.41
N ASN A 661 -31.10 -18.40 -4.48
CA ASN A 661 -32.35 -17.65 -4.50
C ASN A 661 -32.50 -16.80 -5.77
N TYR A 662 -31.44 -16.14 -6.22
CA TYR A 662 -31.45 -15.31 -7.43
C TYR A 662 -31.74 -16.12 -8.70
N CYS A 663 -31.15 -17.31 -8.82
CA CYS A 663 -31.45 -18.25 -9.91
C CYS A 663 -32.91 -18.70 -9.88
N LEU A 664 -33.42 -19.05 -8.70
CA LEU A 664 -34.76 -19.59 -8.54
C LEU A 664 -35.85 -18.54 -8.76
N GLU A 665 -35.64 -17.30 -8.29
CA GLU A 665 -36.54 -16.18 -8.56
C GLU A 665 -36.61 -15.90 -10.06
N THR A 666 -35.48 -15.86 -10.74
CA THR A 666 -35.41 -15.65 -12.19
C THR A 666 -36.08 -16.81 -12.96
N THR A 667 -35.80 -18.05 -12.56
CA THR A 667 -36.41 -19.26 -13.16
C THR A 667 -37.93 -19.24 -12.99
N ARG A 668 -38.41 -18.91 -11.79
CA ARG A 668 -39.83 -18.85 -11.46
C ARG A 668 -40.53 -17.70 -12.19
N GLY A 669 -39.90 -16.53 -12.27
CA GLY A 669 -40.40 -15.40 -13.06
C GLY A 669 -40.55 -15.78 -14.52
N LEU A 670 -39.49 -16.33 -15.13
CA LEU A 670 -39.51 -16.76 -16.53
C LEU A 670 -40.59 -17.81 -16.79
N LEU A 671 -40.76 -18.78 -15.90
CA LEU A 671 -41.80 -19.81 -15.99
C LEU A 671 -43.21 -19.20 -15.95
N LYS A 672 -43.46 -18.25 -15.05
CA LYS A 672 -44.76 -17.56 -14.95
C LYS A 672 -45.08 -16.74 -16.20
N GLU A 673 -44.09 -16.03 -16.74
CA GLU A 673 -44.25 -15.29 -18.00
C GLU A 673 -44.58 -16.22 -19.17
N MET A 674 -43.92 -17.39 -19.28
CA MET A 674 -44.24 -18.39 -20.31
C MET A 674 -45.65 -18.97 -20.17
N LEU A 675 -46.18 -19.02 -18.95
CA LEU A 675 -47.56 -19.44 -18.67
C LEU A 675 -48.60 -18.31 -18.86
N GLY A 676 -48.14 -17.07 -19.13
CA GLY A 676 -49.01 -15.90 -19.23
C GLY A 676 -49.54 -15.39 -17.88
N GLU A 677 -48.92 -15.81 -16.78
CA GLU A 677 -49.27 -15.46 -15.39
C GLU A 677 -48.33 -14.39 -14.80
N GLY A 678 -47.43 -13.82 -15.62
CA GLY A 678 -46.39 -12.88 -15.19
C GLY A 678 -46.73 -11.40 -15.41
N GLU A 679 -46.08 -10.54 -14.63
CA GLU A 679 -46.27 -9.07 -14.62
C GLU A 679 -45.02 -8.31 -15.12
N GLU A 680 -43.83 -8.92 -15.12
CA GLU A 680 -42.53 -8.27 -15.36
C GLU A 680 -42.12 -8.26 -16.84
N GLY A 681 -42.80 -9.04 -17.68
CA GLY A 681 -42.59 -9.10 -19.12
C GLY A 681 -41.51 -10.10 -19.54
N PHE A 682 -41.89 -11.09 -20.35
CA PHE A 682 -41.03 -12.17 -20.84
C PHE A 682 -39.66 -11.74 -21.36
N ALA A 683 -39.57 -10.66 -22.15
CA ALA A 683 -38.31 -10.23 -22.76
C ALA A 683 -37.25 -9.78 -21.74
N ILE A 684 -37.67 -9.16 -20.63
CA ILE A 684 -36.76 -8.67 -19.57
C ILE A 684 -36.19 -9.85 -18.80
N LEU A 685 -37.05 -10.79 -18.38
CA LEU A 685 -36.63 -11.98 -17.64
C LEU A 685 -35.82 -12.95 -18.51
N HIS A 686 -36.15 -13.06 -19.80
CA HIS A 686 -35.37 -13.83 -20.77
C HIS A 686 -33.97 -13.25 -20.98
N GLY A 687 -33.86 -11.93 -21.17
CA GLY A 687 -32.57 -11.23 -21.24
C GLY A 687 -31.74 -11.42 -19.96
N ARG A 688 -32.37 -11.28 -18.79
CA ARG A 688 -31.72 -11.52 -17.50
C ARG A 688 -31.18 -12.94 -17.35
N ALA A 689 -32.01 -13.94 -17.64
CA ALA A 689 -31.60 -15.34 -17.58
C ALA A 689 -30.44 -15.64 -18.54
N LYS A 690 -30.48 -15.06 -19.75
CA LYS A 690 -29.42 -15.22 -20.75
C LYS A 690 -28.08 -14.66 -20.27
N GLU A 691 -28.06 -13.46 -19.68
CA GLU A 691 -26.84 -12.87 -19.13
C GLU A 691 -26.28 -13.70 -17.96
N MET A 692 -27.13 -14.12 -17.03
CA MET A 692 -26.69 -14.94 -15.89
C MET A 692 -26.02 -16.25 -16.34
N ILE A 693 -26.62 -16.94 -17.31
CA ILE A 693 -26.07 -18.20 -17.84
C ILE A 693 -24.81 -17.94 -18.67
N ALA A 694 -24.74 -16.86 -19.44
CA ALA A 694 -23.52 -16.50 -20.17
C ALA A 694 -22.34 -16.32 -19.21
N THR A 695 -22.53 -15.56 -18.12
CA THR A 695 -21.52 -15.40 -17.07
C THR A 695 -21.18 -16.73 -16.38
N ALA A 696 -22.18 -17.57 -16.13
CA ALA A 696 -21.96 -18.90 -15.55
C ALA A 696 -21.06 -19.78 -16.44
N VAL A 697 -21.21 -19.70 -17.77
CA VAL A 697 -20.41 -20.48 -18.73
C VAL A 697 -18.98 -19.94 -18.85
N GLU A 698 -18.79 -18.63 -18.74
CA GLU A 698 -17.45 -18.00 -18.76
C GLU A 698 -16.62 -18.36 -17.51
N GLU A 699 -17.26 -18.47 -16.34
CA GLU A 699 -16.65 -18.80 -15.05
C GLU A 699 -16.74 -20.32 -14.78
N THR A 700 -15.92 -21.13 -15.48
CA THR A 700 -16.12 -22.57 -15.72
C THR A 700 -16.06 -23.51 -14.51
N ASP A 701 -15.64 -23.06 -13.33
CA ASP A 701 -15.29 -23.97 -12.22
C ASP A 701 -16.39 -24.15 -11.15
N PHE A 702 -17.32 -23.20 -10.98
CA PHE A 702 -18.35 -23.27 -9.92
C PHE A 702 -19.79 -23.38 -10.44
N SER A 703 -20.07 -22.86 -11.64
CA SER A 703 -21.42 -22.78 -12.19
C SER A 703 -22.05 -24.14 -12.48
N THR A 704 -21.23 -25.11 -12.91
CA THR A 704 -21.67 -26.47 -13.21
C THR A 704 -22.16 -27.18 -11.96
N PHE A 705 -21.69 -26.82 -10.76
CA PHE A 705 -22.08 -27.48 -9.50
C PHE A 705 -23.40 -26.95 -8.91
N ILE A 706 -23.88 -25.78 -9.35
CA ILE A 706 -25.08 -25.15 -8.77
C ILE A 706 -26.33 -25.68 -9.47
N ARG A 707 -27.08 -26.58 -8.80
CA ARG A 707 -28.34 -27.14 -9.32
C ARG A 707 -29.33 -26.08 -9.81
N SER A 708 -29.43 -24.96 -9.09
CA SER A 708 -30.35 -23.87 -9.45
C SER A 708 -29.93 -23.11 -10.72
N ALA A 709 -28.62 -23.04 -11.02
CA ALA A 709 -28.12 -22.48 -12.27
C ALA A 709 -28.42 -23.42 -13.45
N ARG A 710 -28.23 -24.74 -13.29
CA ARG A 710 -28.66 -25.74 -14.28
C ARG A 710 -30.17 -25.70 -14.53
N ALA A 711 -30.97 -25.51 -13.48
CA ALA A 711 -32.42 -25.36 -13.63
C ALA A 711 -32.78 -24.11 -14.45
N LEU A 712 -32.09 -22.99 -14.21
CA LEU A 712 -32.25 -21.77 -14.99
C LEU A 712 -31.82 -21.96 -16.45
N GLU A 713 -30.73 -22.69 -16.70
CA GLU A 713 -30.24 -23.02 -18.05
C GLU A 713 -31.27 -23.82 -18.85
N ASN A 714 -31.80 -24.90 -18.27
CA ASN A 714 -32.85 -25.71 -18.91
C ASN A 714 -34.12 -24.87 -19.16
N MET A 715 -34.48 -23.97 -18.24
CA MET A 715 -35.62 -23.06 -18.42
C MET A 715 -35.38 -22.04 -19.54
N LEU A 716 -34.14 -21.54 -19.67
CA LEU A 716 -33.75 -20.65 -20.76
C LEU A 716 -33.79 -21.37 -22.11
N LEU A 717 -33.35 -22.63 -22.18
CA LEU A 717 -33.45 -23.46 -23.39
C LEU A 717 -34.90 -23.69 -23.81
N ILE A 718 -35.78 -23.95 -22.84
CA ILE A 718 -37.23 -24.03 -23.06
C ILE A 718 -37.77 -22.71 -23.63
N ALA A 719 -37.43 -21.59 -23.00
CA ALA A 719 -37.88 -20.26 -23.42
C ALA A 719 -37.40 -19.90 -24.84
N ASN A 720 -36.13 -20.20 -25.17
CA ASN A 720 -35.57 -20.04 -26.51
C ASN A 720 -36.33 -20.91 -27.54
N ALA A 721 -36.56 -22.18 -27.23
CA ALA A 721 -37.24 -23.08 -28.13
C ALA A 721 -38.70 -22.67 -28.41
N ILE A 722 -39.40 -22.14 -27.40
CA ILE A 722 -40.75 -21.59 -27.56
C ILE A 722 -40.72 -20.28 -28.38
N ALA A 723 -39.77 -19.38 -28.13
CA ALA A 723 -39.69 -18.09 -28.81
C ALA A 723 -39.26 -18.22 -30.29
N GLU A 724 -38.38 -19.17 -30.60
CA GLU A 724 -37.82 -19.39 -31.95
C GLU A 724 -38.57 -20.47 -32.76
N ASP A 725 -39.66 -21.03 -32.20
CA ASP A 725 -40.39 -22.18 -32.75
C ASP A 725 -39.47 -23.38 -33.11
N LYS A 726 -38.41 -23.57 -32.33
CA LYS A 726 -37.43 -24.65 -32.50
C LYS A 726 -37.94 -25.95 -31.89
N GLY A 727 -39.06 -26.47 -32.41
CA GLY A 727 -39.56 -27.83 -32.20
C GLY A 727 -39.87 -28.25 -30.75
N ASP A 728 -41.11 -28.66 -30.52
CA ASP A 728 -41.62 -29.12 -29.21
C ASP A 728 -40.83 -30.23 -28.51
N ARG A 729 -39.99 -30.99 -29.24
CA ARG A 729 -39.12 -32.03 -28.68
C ARG A 729 -38.00 -31.45 -27.79
N ILE A 730 -37.40 -30.33 -28.17
CA ILE A 730 -36.35 -29.69 -27.36
C ILE A 730 -36.94 -29.19 -26.03
N VAL A 731 -38.15 -28.62 -26.09
CA VAL A 731 -38.90 -28.21 -24.89
C VAL A 731 -39.21 -29.41 -24.00
N ALA A 732 -39.68 -30.51 -24.59
CA ALA A 732 -39.98 -31.75 -23.88
C ALA A 732 -38.75 -32.35 -23.18
N ASP A 733 -37.61 -32.46 -23.86
CA ASP A 733 -36.37 -33.02 -23.30
C ASP A 733 -35.88 -32.20 -22.09
N ASN A 734 -35.95 -30.87 -22.15
CA ASN A 734 -35.56 -29.99 -21.02
C ASN A 734 -36.59 -30.00 -19.87
N ILE A 735 -37.89 -30.15 -20.17
CA ILE A 735 -38.93 -30.36 -19.12
C ILE A 735 -38.65 -31.66 -18.37
N VAL A 736 -38.31 -32.72 -19.09
CA VAL A 736 -37.96 -34.01 -18.48
C VAL A 736 -36.70 -33.85 -17.65
N ALA A 737 -35.65 -33.20 -18.14
CA ALA A 737 -34.43 -32.95 -17.38
C ALA A 737 -34.67 -32.18 -16.06
N LEU A 738 -35.61 -31.21 -16.05
CA LEU A 738 -35.98 -30.45 -14.85
C LEU A 738 -36.73 -31.30 -13.81
N LEU A 739 -37.55 -32.25 -14.25
CA LEU A 739 -38.45 -33.03 -13.41
C LEU A 739 -37.91 -34.41 -13.03
N GLU A 740 -37.01 -34.97 -13.82
CA GLU A 740 -36.44 -36.30 -13.62
C GLU A 740 -35.70 -36.34 -12.28
N GLU A 741 -36.02 -37.35 -11.48
CA GLU A 741 -35.30 -37.64 -10.24
C GLU A 741 -34.03 -38.38 -10.64
N ARG A 742 -32.89 -37.70 -10.53
CA ARG A 742 -31.60 -38.32 -10.73
C ARG A 742 -31.04 -38.67 -9.37
N ALA A 743 -30.45 -39.86 -9.27
CA ALA A 743 -29.55 -40.12 -8.16
C ALA A 743 -28.44 -39.09 -8.33
N ASP A 744 -28.30 -38.18 -7.38
CA ASP A 744 -27.08 -37.41 -7.31
C ASP A 744 -25.96 -38.44 -7.18
N GLU A 745 -25.11 -38.55 -8.21
CA GLU A 745 -23.93 -39.43 -8.18
C GLU A 745 -23.03 -39.11 -6.98
N GLU A 746 -23.26 -37.95 -6.35
CA GLU A 746 -22.47 -37.31 -5.31
C GLU A 746 -23.19 -37.19 -3.94
N GLU A 747 -24.52 -37.35 -3.80
CA GLU A 747 -25.24 -37.24 -2.51
C GLU A 747 -25.93 -38.55 -2.07
N ASN A 748 -25.21 -39.44 -1.36
CA ASN A 748 -25.75 -40.44 -0.42
C ASN A 748 -27.06 -41.20 -0.79
N GLY A 749 -27.35 -41.42 -2.07
CA GLY A 749 -28.60 -42.05 -2.53
C GLY A 749 -29.86 -41.20 -2.33
N VAL A 750 -29.74 -39.89 -2.11
CA VAL A 750 -30.89 -38.97 -2.13
C VAL A 750 -31.18 -38.62 -3.60
N VAL A 751 -32.38 -38.98 -4.05
CA VAL A 751 -32.82 -38.72 -5.41
C VAL A 751 -33.53 -37.38 -5.42
N SER A 752 -33.00 -36.40 -6.14
CA SER A 752 -33.57 -35.04 -6.21
C SER A 752 -33.77 -34.59 -7.66
N SER A 753 -34.82 -33.79 -7.90
CA SER A 753 -35.06 -33.16 -9.21
C SER A 753 -34.35 -31.81 -9.30
N LEU A 754 -33.88 -31.42 -10.48
CA LEU A 754 -33.25 -30.11 -10.70
C LEU A 754 -34.19 -28.94 -10.34
N ALA A 755 -35.48 -29.06 -10.69
CA ALA A 755 -36.48 -28.08 -10.28
C ALA A 755 -36.90 -28.30 -8.82
N ARG A 756 -37.07 -27.20 -8.07
CA ARG A 756 -37.69 -27.26 -6.73
C ARG A 756 -39.14 -27.72 -6.84
N PHE A 757 -39.61 -28.48 -5.84
CA PHE A 757 -40.98 -29.01 -5.76
C PHE A 757 -42.07 -27.95 -6.00
N SER A 758 -41.84 -26.72 -5.52
CA SER A 758 -42.76 -25.59 -5.70
C SER A 758 -42.98 -25.18 -7.17
N MET A 759 -42.08 -25.54 -8.08
CA MET A 759 -42.18 -25.24 -9.52
C MET A 759 -42.79 -26.40 -10.32
N HIS A 760 -42.87 -27.61 -9.75
CA HIS A 760 -43.23 -28.80 -10.52
C HIS A 760 -44.62 -28.71 -11.15
N TRP A 761 -45.59 -28.10 -10.45
CA TRP A 761 -46.94 -27.92 -11.00
C TRP A 761 -46.95 -26.99 -12.22
N ASP A 762 -46.20 -25.90 -12.16
CA ASP A 762 -46.11 -24.91 -13.23
C ASP A 762 -45.35 -25.49 -14.43
N ILE A 763 -44.31 -26.31 -14.19
CA ILE A 763 -43.62 -27.07 -15.24
C ILE A 763 -44.56 -28.10 -15.89
N LEU A 764 -45.43 -28.77 -15.11
CA LEU A 764 -46.44 -29.67 -15.66
C LEU A 764 -47.49 -28.92 -16.51
N LYS A 765 -47.89 -27.70 -16.13
CA LYS A 765 -48.75 -26.85 -16.97
C LYS A 765 -48.07 -26.57 -18.32
N LEU A 766 -46.78 -26.32 -18.32
CA LEU A 766 -46.00 -26.12 -19.54
C LEU A 766 -46.00 -27.41 -20.41
N ALA A 767 -45.74 -28.57 -19.79
CA ALA A 767 -45.78 -29.87 -20.45
C ALA A 767 -47.16 -30.17 -21.07
N LYS A 768 -48.25 -29.82 -20.37
CA LYS A 768 -49.63 -29.91 -20.88
C LYS A 768 -49.83 -29.06 -22.14
N GLY A 769 -49.21 -27.88 -22.21
CA GLY A 769 -49.23 -27.03 -23.40
C GLY A 769 -48.61 -27.74 -24.61
N VAL A 770 -47.43 -28.35 -24.42
CA VAL A 770 -46.75 -29.15 -25.45
C VAL A 770 -47.60 -30.33 -25.89
N LEU A 771 -48.17 -31.09 -24.94
CA LEU A 771 -49.02 -32.25 -25.23
C LEU A 771 -50.30 -31.87 -26.00
N ARG A 772 -50.85 -30.67 -25.76
CA ARG A 772 -52.00 -30.15 -26.53
C ARG A 772 -51.60 -29.78 -27.96
N ARG A 773 -50.45 -29.12 -28.15
CA ARG A 773 -49.94 -28.84 -29.50
C ARG A 773 -49.70 -30.11 -30.31
N ASP A 774 -49.17 -31.16 -29.68
CA ASP A 774 -49.04 -32.49 -30.30
C ASP A 774 -50.40 -33.07 -30.74
N ALA A 775 -51.47 -32.82 -29.98
CA ALA A 775 -52.83 -33.25 -30.31
C ALA A 775 -53.45 -32.42 -31.46
N ASP A 776 -53.26 -31.11 -31.44
CA ASP A 776 -53.80 -30.18 -32.45
C ASP A 776 -53.14 -30.37 -33.82
N LEU A 777 -51.83 -30.62 -33.84
CA LEU A 777 -51.10 -30.97 -35.07
C LEU A 777 -51.62 -32.28 -35.72
N GLN A 778 -52.19 -33.18 -34.92
CA GLN A 778 -52.76 -34.44 -35.41
C GLN A 778 -54.21 -34.30 -35.88
N SER A 779 -54.99 -33.39 -35.29
CA SER A 779 -56.37 -33.13 -35.71
C SER A 779 -56.48 -32.24 -36.95
N GLY A 780 -55.46 -31.39 -37.21
CA GLY A 780 -55.49 -30.37 -38.27
C GLY A 780 -55.01 -30.77 -39.67
N VAL A 781 -54.31 -31.90 -39.86
CA VAL A 781 -53.75 -32.30 -41.17
C VAL A 781 -54.37 -33.59 -41.68
N GLY A 782 -55.31 -33.46 -42.61
CA GLY A 782 -55.83 -34.60 -43.37
C GLY A 782 -54.71 -35.39 -44.06
N ASN A 783 -54.64 -36.68 -43.76
CA ASN A 783 -53.89 -37.72 -44.46
C ASN A 783 -52.34 -37.79 -44.35
N GLN A 784 -51.65 -37.13 -43.40
CA GLN A 784 -50.26 -37.49 -43.11
C GLN A 784 -50.13 -38.58 -42.03
N LYS A 785 -49.67 -39.75 -42.45
CA LYS A 785 -49.43 -40.95 -41.64
C LYS A 785 -48.19 -40.76 -40.74
N GLY A 786 -48.38 -40.22 -39.54
CA GLY A 786 -47.39 -40.34 -38.46
C GLY A 786 -47.92 -39.75 -37.17
N PHE A 787 -47.97 -40.53 -36.09
CA PHE A 787 -48.06 -39.92 -34.76
C PHE A 787 -46.73 -39.21 -34.51
N LYS A 788 -46.78 -37.95 -34.07
CA LYS A 788 -45.64 -37.23 -33.55
C LYS A 788 -45.89 -37.05 -32.06
N SER A 789 -44.94 -37.50 -31.25
CA SER A 789 -44.94 -37.32 -29.80
C SER A 789 -43.67 -36.56 -29.46
N SER A 790 -43.82 -35.43 -28.77
CA SER A 790 -42.69 -34.61 -28.33
C SER A 790 -42.03 -35.22 -27.09
N PHE A 791 -42.82 -35.88 -26.23
CA PHE A 791 -42.31 -36.72 -25.13
C PHE A 791 -42.20 -38.19 -25.57
N ASP A 792 -41.10 -38.83 -25.21
CA ASP A 792 -40.94 -40.28 -25.32
C ASP A 792 -41.61 -41.00 -24.13
N VAL A 793 -41.56 -42.33 -24.13
CA VAL A 793 -42.21 -43.14 -23.07
C VAL A 793 -41.56 -42.88 -21.70
N ASN A 794 -40.25 -42.61 -21.66
CA ASN A 794 -39.57 -42.26 -20.42
C ASN A 794 -39.99 -40.87 -19.90
N GLY A 795 -40.06 -39.87 -20.77
CA GLY A 795 -40.55 -38.54 -20.42
C GLY A 795 -41.99 -38.55 -19.93
N MET A 796 -42.86 -39.34 -20.57
CA MET A 796 -44.23 -39.53 -20.09
C MET A 796 -44.29 -40.21 -18.71
N LYS A 797 -43.39 -41.15 -18.44
CA LYS A 797 -43.25 -41.78 -17.11
C LYS A 797 -42.87 -40.73 -16.05
N VAL A 798 -41.87 -39.89 -16.30
CA VAL A 798 -41.45 -38.81 -15.37
C VAL A 798 -42.59 -37.84 -15.09
N LEU A 799 -43.34 -37.42 -16.13
CA LEU A 799 -44.50 -36.52 -15.96
C LEU A 799 -45.61 -37.15 -15.10
N LEU A 800 -45.92 -38.43 -15.32
CA LEU A 800 -46.92 -39.16 -14.55
C LEU A 800 -46.49 -39.34 -13.10
N GLU A 801 -45.24 -39.73 -12.85
CA GLU A 801 -44.66 -39.84 -11.51
C GLU A 801 -44.79 -38.50 -10.76
N ARG A 802 -44.35 -37.39 -11.35
CA ARG A 802 -44.46 -36.07 -10.71
C ARG A 802 -45.90 -35.63 -10.47
N PHE A 803 -46.78 -35.87 -11.44
CA PHE A 803 -48.20 -35.57 -11.27
C PHE A 803 -48.81 -36.36 -10.10
N THR A 804 -48.45 -37.63 -9.92
CA THR A 804 -48.92 -38.43 -8.77
C THR A 804 -48.40 -37.91 -7.44
N VAL A 805 -47.11 -37.55 -7.35
CA VAL A 805 -46.49 -37.00 -6.14
C VAL A 805 -47.14 -35.67 -5.74
N ILE A 806 -47.31 -34.74 -6.69
CA ILE A 806 -47.93 -33.44 -6.42
C ILE A 806 -49.41 -33.57 -6.05
N SER A 807 -50.14 -34.47 -6.72
CA SER A 807 -51.55 -34.71 -6.39
C SER A 807 -51.69 -35.23 -4.96
N ALA A 808 -50.86 -36.20 -4.57
CA ALA A 808 -50.85 -36.74 -3.22
C ALA A 808 -50.46 -35.68 -2.17
N ALA A 809 -49.45 -34.85 -2.46
CA ALA A 809 -49.01 -33.78 -1.55
C ALA A 809 -50.11 -32.72 -1.33
N LYS A 810 -50.79 -32.28 -2.40
CA LYS A 810 -51.87 -31.28 -2.28
C LYS A 810 -53.13 -31.83 -1.62
N ASP A 811 -53.41 -33.13 -1.80
CA ASP A 811 -54.48 -33.82 -1.06
C ASP A 811 -54.18 -33.88 0.46
N MET A 812 -52.90 -34.00 0.84
CA MET A 812 -52.46 -33.94 2.25
C MET A 812 -52.48 -32.53 2.83
N GLU A 813 -52.15 -31.50 2.05
CA GLU A 813 -52.13 -30.09 2.49
C GLU A 813 -53.51 -29.43 2.59
N LYS A 814 -54.60 -30.11 2.17
CA LYS A 814 -55.97 -29.56 2.06
C LYS A 814 -56.05 -28.29 1.21
N ALA A 815 -55.08 -28.04 0.34
CA ALA A 815 -55.12 -26.95 -0.62
C ALA A 815 -55.89 -27.44 -1.86
N PRO A 816 -57.09 -26.91 -2.17
CA PRO A 816 -57.89 -27.43 -3.26
C PRO A 816 -57.23 -27.11 -4.60
N LEU A 817 -56.77 -28.15 -5.30
CA LEU A 817 -56.54 -28.08 -6.74
C LEU A 817 -57.90 -27.83 -7.43
N VAL A 818 -57.93 -26.94 -8.43
CA VAL A 818 -59.13 -26.75 -9.24
C VAL A 818 -59.48 -28.09 -9.91
N PRO A 819 -60.66 -28.69 -9.63
CA PRO A 819 -61.01 -30.03 -10.11
C PRO A 819 -61.00 -30.16 -11.63
N GLU A 820 -61.29 -29.06 -12.34
CA GLU A 820 -61.26 -29.01 -13.80
C GLU A 820 -59.84 -29.01 -14.37
N GLU A 821 -58.90 -28.31 -13.74
CA GLU A 821 -57.50 -28.27 -14.20
C GLU A 821 -56.81 -29.62 -14.04
N THR A 822 -57.05 -30.30 -12.91
CA THR A 822 -56.53 -31.65 -12.63
C THR A 822 -57.12 -32.69 -13.56
N LYS A 823 -58.43 -32.66 -13.80
CA LYS A 823 -59.06 -33.52 -14.82
C LYS A 823 -58.47 -33.27 -16.20
N GLY A 824 -58.29 -32.00 -16.59
CA GLY A 824 -57.68 -31.61 -17.85
C GLY A 824 -56.20 -32.02 -17.97
N MET A 825 -55.46 -32.05 -16.87
CA MET A 825 -54.07 -32.55 -16.83
C MET A 825 -54.04 -34.07 -17.02
N ARG A 826 -54.90 -34.82 -16.31
CA ARG A 826 -55.01 -36.28 -16.45
C ARG A 826 -55.32 -36.71 -17.89
N LEU A 827 -56.27 -36.03 -18.53
CA LEU A 827 -56.62 -36.31 -19.94
C LEU A 827 -55.42 -36.06 -20.87
N ALA A 828 -54.76 -34.91 -20.73
CA ALA A 828 -53.59 -34.59 -21.55
C ALA A 828 -52.44 -35.60 -21.36
N LEU A 829 -52.17 -36.03 -20.13
CA LEU A 829 -51.15 -37.05 -19.83
C LEU A 829 -51.53 -38.43 -20.39
N GLY A 830 -52.80 -38.83 -20.28
CA GLY A 830 -53.30 -40.10 -20.84
C GLY A 830 -53.20 -40.16 -22.36
N GLU A 831 -53.64 -39.10 -23.04
CA GLU A 831 -53.48 -38.97 -24.50
C GLU A 831 -52.01 -38.89 -24.92
N GLY A 832 -51.18 -38.18 -24.15
CA GLY A 832 -49.73 -38.12 -24.37
C GLY A 832 -49.07 -39.49 -24.28
N LEU A 833 -49.42 -40.30 -23.28
CA LEU A 833 -48.90 -41.65 -23.11
C LEU A 833 -49.31 -42.56 -24.27
N MET A 834 -50.56 -42.46 -24.74
CA MET A 834 -51.02 -43.16 -25.94
C MET A 834 -50.12 -42.83 -27.13
N ARG A 835 -49.89 -41.54 -27.40
CA ARG A 835 -49.07 -41.08 -28.52
C ARG A 835 -47.63 -41.59 -28.41
N ALA A 836 -47.01 -41.47 -27.24
CA ALA A 836 -45.65 -41.95 -26.99
C ALA A 836 -45.52 -43.46 -27.24
N LEU A 837 -46.46 -44.28 -26.75
CA LEU A 837 -46.46 -45.73 -26.96
C LEU A 837 -46.66 -46.11 -28.43
N VAL A 838 -47.53 -45.40 -29.16
CA VAL A 838 -47.73 -45.67 -30.60
C VAL A 838 -46.48 -45.31 -31.39
N VAL A 839 -45.81 -44.21 -31.07
CA VAL A 839 -44.54 -43.80 -31.70
C VAL A 839 -43.43 -44.80 -31.40
N GLU A 840 -43.26 -45.22 -30.15
CA GLU A 840 -42.25 -46.20 -29.74
C GLU A 840 -42.48 -47.57 -30.40
N ASN A 841 -43.74 -48.01 -30.52
CA ASN A 841 -44.07 -49.25 -31.21
C ASN A 841 -43.83 -49.15 -32.72
N ALA A 842 -44.06 -47.97 -33.33
CA ALA A 842 -43.76 -47.73 -34.73
C ALA A 842 -42.24 -47.76 -35.00
N THR A 843 -41.42 -47.15 -34.14
CA THR A 843 -39.95 -47.20 -34.27
C THR A 843 -39.40 -48.61 -34.02
N LYS A 844 -39.89 -49.32 -33.01
CA LYS A 844 -39.54 -50.74 -32.77
C LYS A 844 -39.89 -51.63 -33.96
N ARG A 845 -41.03 -51.40 -34.62
CA ARG A 845 -41.43 -52.15 -35.81
C ARG A 845 -40.51 -51.89 -37.01
N ILE A 846 -40.09 -50.65 -37.24
CA ILE A 846 -39.10 -50.31 -38.28
C ILE A 846 -37.76 -51.02 -38.01
N HIS A 847 -37.33 -51.10 -36.75
CA HIS A 847 -36.14 -51.87 -36.35
C HIS A 847 -36.31 -53.40 -36.46
N MET A 848 -37.51 -53.93 -36.20
CA MET A 848 -37.81 -55.36 -36.39
C MET A 848 -37.93 -55.76 -37.87
N GLU A 849 -38.45 -54.88 -38.74
CA GLU A 849 -38.48 -55.13 -40.19
C GLU A 849 -37.06 -55.13 -40.80
N ALA A 850 -36.09 -54.50 -40.13
CA ALA A 850 -34.66 -54.58 -40.45
C ALA A 850 -33.95 -55.85 -39.90
N SER A 851 -34.54 -56.57 -38.94
CA SER A 851 -33.97 -57.78 -38.31
C SER A 851 -34.94 -58.98 -38.38
N LYS A 852 -34.78 -59.82 -39.41
CA LYS A 852 -35.63 -60.99 -39.63
C LYS A 852 -35.42 -62.09 -38.57
N THR A 853 -36.26 -62.16 -37.54
CA THR A 853 -36.58 -63.43 -36.84
C THR A 853 -37.97 -63.39 -36.21
N SER A 854 -38.83 -64.34 -36.56
CA SER A 854 -40.18 -64.52 -36.01
C SER A 854 -40.18 -65.47 -34.81
N ILE A 855 -40.89 -65.14 -33.73
CA ILE A 855 -41.42 -66.13 -32.78
C ILE A 855 -42.84 -65.71 -32.34
N SER A 856 -43.74 -66.71 -32.35
CA SER A 856 -45.15 -66.66 -31.96
C SER A 856 -45.37 -66.92 -30.47
N GLY A 857 -46.30 -66.17 -29.85
CA GLY A 857 -46.83 -66.45 -28.51
C GLY A 857 -47.43 -65.18 -27.91
N ILE A 858 -48.73 -65.21 -27.59
CA ILE A 858 -49.50 -64.05 -27.12
C ILE A 858 -49.35 -63.91 -25.60
N TYR A 859 -48.72 -62.82 -25.15
CA TYR A 859 -48.95 -62.19 -23.84
C TYR A 859 -48.95 -60.67 -24.04
N SER A 860 -49.52 -59.93 -23.09
CA SER A 860 -49.91 -58.50 -23.14
C SER A 860 -48.85 -57.46 -23.57
N SER A 861 -47.63 -57.87 -23.89
CA SER A 861 -46.52 -57.07 -24.39
C SER A 861 -46.50 -56.88 -25.92
N ASP A 862 -47.47 -57.43 -26.66
CA ASP A 862 -47.45 -57.58 -28.12
C ASP A 862 -48.24 -56.51 -28.92
N LEU A 863 -48.32 -55.27 -28.44
CA LEU A 863 -48.99 -54.18 -29.19
C LEU A 863 -48.39 -53.99 -30.59
N GLY A 864 -47.08 -54.19 -30.76
CA GLY A 864 -46.34 -54.01 -32.04
C GLY A 864 -46.78 -54.91 -33.21
N LYS A 865 -47.58 -55.97 -32.99
CA LYS A 865 -48.04 -56.89 -34.04
C LYS A 865 -49.39 -56.52 -34.66
N HIS A 866 -50.06 -55.49 -34.16
CA HIS A 866 -51.38 -55.06 -34.66
C HIS A 866 -51.29 -53.89 -35.66
N SER A 867 -52.32 -53.74 -36.52
CA SER A 867 -52.44 -52.55 -37.37
C SER A 867 -52.56 -51.31 -36.49
N ARG A 868 -52.02 -50.18 -36.98
CA ARG A 868 -52.06 -48.89 -36.29
C ARG A 868 -53.48 -48.55 -35.76
N GLU A 869 -54.49 -48.78 -36.57
CA GLU A 869 -55.92 -48.60 -36.21
C GLU A 869 -56.39 -49.49 -35.04
N LYS A 870 -55.86 -50.72 -34.90
CA LYS A 870 -56.19 -51.61 -33.78
C LYS A 870 -55.49 -51.21 -32.48
N GLN A 871 -54.28 -50.67 -32.57
CA GLN A 871 -53.57 -50.13 -31.40
C GLN A 871 -54.30 -48.89 -30.87
N GLU A 872 -54.67 -47.98 -31.77
CA GLU A 872 -55.47 -46.78 -31.45
C GLU A 872 -56.79 -47.16 -30.76
N LEU A 873 -57.52 -48.18 -31.25
CA LEU A 873 -58.78 -48.65 -30.64
C LEU A 873 -58.59 -49.25 -29.24
N VAL A 874 -57.50 -49.97 -29.01
CA VAL A 874 -57.21 -50.62 -27.71
C VAL A 874 -56.83 -49.58 -26.67
N VAL A 875 -56.02 -48.58 -27.03
CA VAL A 875 -55.66 -47.52 -26.10
C VAL A 875 -56.82 -46.54 -25.87
N ALA A 876 -57.65 -46.26 -26.88
CA ALA A 876 -58.90 -45.50 -26.69
C ALA A 876 -59.84 -46.16 -25.66
N ARG A 877 -59.99 -47.49 -25.70
CA ARG A 877 -60.76 -48.27 -24.70
C ARG A 877 -60.13 -48.33 -23.30
N MET A 878 -58.86 -47.97 -23.15
CA MET A 878 -58.18 -47.91 -21.85
C MET A 878 -58.29 -46.54 -21.19
N LEU A 879 -58.61 -45.49 -21.96
CA LEU A 879 -58.79 -44.12 -21.47
C LEU A 879 -60.26 -43.76 -21.20
N ASP A 880 -61.21 -44.43 -21.87
CA ASP A 880 -62.62 -44.49 -21.45
C ASP A 880 -62.79 -45.25 -20.12
#